data_AF-A0A1Z9RGN2-F1
#
_entry.id   AF-A0A1Z9RGN2-F1
#
_cell.length_a   1.000
_cell.length_b   1.000
_cell.length_c   1.000
_cell.angle_alpha   90.00
_cell.angle_beta   90.00
_cell.angle_gamma   90.00
#
_symmetry.space_group_name_H-M   'P 1'
#
loop_
_entity.id
_entity.type
_entity.pdbx_description
1 polymer ?
#
loop_
_entity_poly.entity_id
_entity_poly.type
_entity_poly.pdbx_seq_one_letter_code
_entity_poly.pdbx_strand_id
1 'polypeptide(L)'
;MSKYKFILGIQSFANMDSGASIVRADEGGNLLDYVAISEERLLRKKHPYTFPLHSVDYCMKYFGIKNIEDIDLLVCDWIRKKQWEFSGKTFNISEFDYLKNIFLFPRNRIRIISHHLAHAASTYYTSGFKKSAILIVDGNGSDLETTSYFEGKNFKINFIKNYKFFGLGALYNIVSTRILAMGTGGEGKTMGLAPYGKSYSKSGIKFPYFSKGIINDFSNFMQRMPYSDVLNQINSSYRVDPINVNYKKVKYKNDVLKPYFAGTAYNLQNTLEKVIVKISKDLYNITKNENLCIAGGVGLNSVANKKILDKTKFKNIFIFPACSDSGIPFGLAIWGYYNLKELKIKKHKKLVFKNAYLGNKYSNKEIKSVLDRYQINYKKSNLNKVAQLISEKKIVGWFQGRSEYGPRSLGNRSILADSRSNNMKDILNKRVKHREFYRPFAPSILEEDCKKYFELDSPSPYMLLIAKVKKKTIPSVTHVDNTARVQTVNKYTNEKFYNLIQEFKKLTDIPCVLNTSFNDAGDPIVETPEDALYTLMKCDMDYLYIGNFLIERKKIYNEKKMKKIYLDILKNVEETKKIIINKYFKNYSDKEKEKFISHHNKKSLTDLLYTAKKGLEKKLKIWQENKNKIIIIGDKKEIEFLNIKFNISKKLKCSSKIYIENNNDDIFIIYKDIEKKLKKQNFDEILIASFQYNFYLEDLCIKNNLNYYKIYNSTDRSLENIFKKKFIEKFEKGKL
;
A
#
# COMPACT_ATOMS: atom_id res chain seq x y z
N MET A 1 0.32 29.63 -25.12
CA MET A 1 -0.24 28.93 -23.94
C MET A 1 -0.37 27.44 -24.29
N SER A 2 -0.09 26.54 -23.35
CA SER A 2 -0.22 25.09 -23.58
C SER A 2 -1.67 24.73 -23.92
N LYS A 3 -1.89 24.05 -25.05
CA LYS A 3 -3.19 23.47 -25.49
C LYS A 3 -3.73 22.39 -24.53
N TYR A 4 -2.91 21.98 -23.55
CA TYR A 4 -3.22 20.91 -22.63
C TYR A 4 -3.11 21.36 -21.18
N LYS A 5 -3.88 20.71 -20.32
CA LYS A 5 -3.83 20.84 -18.86
C LYS A 5 -3.22 19.60 -18.23
N PHE A 6 -2.21 19.80 -17.39
CA PHE A 6 -1.48 18.72 -16.72
C PHE A 6 -1.73 18.74 -15.22
N ILE A 7 -2.11 17.58 -14.69
CA ILE A 7 -2.42 17.40 -13.28
C ILE A 7 -1.50 16.33 -12.73
N LEU A 8 -0.60 16.71 -11.84
CA LEU A 8 0.33 15.83 -11.17
C LEU A 8 -0.26 15.38 -9.83
N GLY A 9 -0.38 14.07 -9.64
CA GLY A 9 -0.73 13.45 -8.37
C GLY A 9 0.50 12.79 -7.75
N ILE A 10 0.84 13.17 -6.52
CA ILE A 10 1.92 12.55 -5.75
C ILE A 10 1.53 12.41 -4.29
N GLN A 11 2.04 11.37 -3.64
CA GLN A 11 1.85 11.21 -2.20
C GLN A 11 2.61 12.28 -1.41
N SER A 12 1.93 12.71 -0.36
CA SER A 12 2.32 13.76 0.58
C SER A 12 3.47 13.41 1.51
N PHE A 13 3.70 12.12 1.68
CA PHE A 13 4.62 11.55 2.65
C PHE A 13 5.37 10.43 1.95
N ALA A 14 6.68 10.33 2.18
CA ALA A 14 7.50 9.16 1.89
C ALA A 14 7.01 7.95 2.71
N ASN A 15 5.87 7.42 2.31
CA ASN A 15 5.28 6.19 2.81
C ASN A 15 5.87 5.02 2.03
N MET A 16 5.59 3.81 2.52
CA MET A 16 5.68 2.61 1.70
C MET A 16 4.84 2.80 0.42
N ASP A 17 5.34 2.34 -0.72
CA ASP A 17 4.66 2.38 -2.04
C ASP A 17 4.59 3.76 -2.73
N SER A 18 5.62 4.61 -2.56
CA SER A 18 5.68 5.90 -3.26
C SER A 18 5.64 5.79 -4.80
N GLY A 19 5.14 6.83 -5.46
CA GLY A 19 5.06 6.92 -6.92
C GLY A 19 4.48 8.26 -7.38
N ALA A 20 4.28 8.40 -8.69
CA ALA A 20 3.69 9.60 -9.29
C ALA A 20 2.71 9.23 -10.41
N SER A 21 1.78 10.14 -10.69
CA SER A 21 0.90 10.06 -11.85
C SER A 21 0.66 11.43 -12.45
N ILE A 22 0.60 11.52 -13.79
CA ILE A 22 0.12 12.71 -14.48
C ILE A 22 -1.10 12.35 -15.33
N VAL A 23 -2.11 13.23 -15.26
CA VAL A 23 -3.28 13.25 -16.11
C VAL A 23 -3.19 14.43 -17.07
N ARG A 24 -3.44 14.21 -18.36
CA ARG A 24 -3.51 15.25 -19.39
C ARG A 24 -4.93 15.43 -19.89
N ALA A 25 -5.43 16.66 -19.83
CA ALA A 25 -6.70 17.08 -20.43
C ALA A 25 -6.48 18.13 -21.53
N ASP A 26 -7.45 18.30 -22.43
CA ASP A 26 -7.49 19.46 -23.34
C ASP A 26 -8.09 20.71 -22.66
N GLU A 27 -8.09 21.85 -23.35
CA GLU A 27 -8.71 23.10 -22.88
C GLU A 27 -10.23 23.02 -22.72
N GLY A 28 -10.89 22.11 -23.45
CA GLY A 28 -12.31 21.79 -23.27
C GLY A 28 -12.59 20.89 -22.06
N GLY A 29 -11.53 20.46 -21.37
CA GLY A 29 -11.60 19.60 -20.21
C GLY A 29 -11.69 18.11 -20.52
N ASN A 30 -11.57 17.66 -21.77
CA ASN A 30 -11.61 16.23 -22.06
C ASN A 30 -10.31 15.55 -21.61
N LEU A 31 -10.44 14.48 -20.84
CA LEU A 31 -9.31 13.61 -20.49
C LEU A 31 -8.77 12.94 -21.76
N LEU A 32 -7.51 13.21 -22.09
CA LEU A 32 -6.86 12.65 -23.27
C LEU A 32 -6.02 11.43 -22.95
N ASP A 33 -5.22 11.50 -21.89
CA ASP A 33 -4.26 10.44 -21.54
C ASP A 33 -3.81 10.54 -20.08
N TYR A 34 -3.22 9.47 -19.56
CA TYR A 34 -2.69 9.38 -18.20
C TYR A 34 -1.52 8.41 -18.10
N VAL A 35 -0.64 8.65 -17.13
CA VAL A 35 0.51 7.80 -16.84
C VAL A 35 0.71 7.69 -15.33
N ALA A 36 1.20 6.54 -14.86
CA ALA A 36 1.55 6.33 -13.47
C ALA A 36 2.64 5.26 -13.34
N ILE A 37 3.52 5.39 -12.36
CA ILE A 37 4.51 4.38 -12.02
C ILE A 37 4.86 4.46 -10.53
N SER A 38 5.22 3.31 -9.95
CA SER A 38 5.72 3.22 -8.58
C SER A 38 7.24 3.42 -8.55
N GLU A 39 7.72 4.16 -7.56
CA GLU A 39 9.14 4.50 -7.40
C GLU A 39 10.01 3.24 -7.20
N GLU A 40 9.46 2.18 -6.59
CA GLU A 40 10.18 0.91 -6.40
C GLU A 40 10.66 0.27 -7.71
N ARG A 41 9.91 0.47 -8.81
CA ARG A 41 10.25 -0.08 -10.13
C ARG A 41 11.53 0.56 -10.65
N LEU A 42 11.66 1.86 -10.44
CA LEU A 42 12.75 2.71 -10.93
C LEU A 42 13.99 2.63 -10.03
N LEU A 43 13.80 2.53 -8.71
CA LEU A 43 14.91 2.43 -7.74
C LEU A 43 15.44 1.01 -7.53
N ARG A 44 14.74 -0.01 -8.05
CA ARG A 44 15.01 -1.44 -7.78
C ARG A 44 15.02 -1.81 -6.29
N LYS A 45 14.34 -0.99 -5.47
CA LYS A 45 14.19 -1.19 -4.02
C LYS A 45 12.71 -1.31 -3.70
N LYS A 46 12.27 -2.45 -3.13
CA LYS A 46 10.88 -2.62 -2.71
C LYS A 46 10.51 -1.65 -1.60
N HIS A 47 9.27 -1.17 -1.65
CA HIS A 47 8.69 -0.37 -0.57
C HIS A 47 9.60 0.79 -0.12
N PRO A 48 10.14 1.62 -1.06
CA PRO A 48 11.09 2.66 -0.71
C PRO A 48 10.37 3.77 0.04
N TYR A 49 10.90 4.14 1.20
CA TYR A 49 10.46 5.33 1.96
C TYR A 49 11.21 6.54 1.44
N THR A 50 10.92 6.94 0.20
CA THR A 50 11.59 8.05 -0.47
C THR A 50 10.59 8.87 -1.26
N PHE A 51 10.86 10.17 -1.38
CA PHE A 51 10.13 11.03 -2.31
C PHE A 51 10.22 10.47 -3.74
N PRO A 52 9.12 10.47 -4.52
CA PRO A 52 9.05 9.76 -5.80
C PRO A 52 9.67 10.55 -6.97
N LEU A 53 10.94 10.94 -6.83
CA LEU A 53 11.66 11.77 -7.80
C LEU A 53 11.72 11.13 -9.20
N HIS A 54 12.03 9.84 -9.28
CA HIS A 54 12.17 9.16 -10.57
C HIS A 54 10.80 8.99 -11.22
N SER A 55 9.76 8.72 -10.44
CA SER A 55 8.40 8.59 -10.93
C SER A 55 7.86 9.91 -11.49
N VAL A 56 8.14 11.03 -10.81
CA VAL A 56 7.78 12.38 -11.31
C VAL A 56 8.49 12.65 -12.64
N ASP A 57 9.81 12.45 -12.69
CA ASP A 57 10.59 12.66 -13.92
C ASP A 57 10.09 11.78 -15.08
N TYR A 58 9.80 10.50 -14.81
CA TYR A 58 9.22 9.60 -15.79
C TYR A 58 7.87 10.11 -16.33
N CYS A 59 6.94 10.51 -15.45
CA CYS A 59 5.63 10.99 -15.86
C CYS A 59 5.73 12.28 -16.69
N MET A 60 6.66 13.18 -16.34
CA MET A 60 6.93 14.41 -17.10
C MET A 60 7.52 14.09 -18.47
N LYS A 61 8.53 13.22 -18.56
CA LYS A 61 9.14 12.76 -19.82
C LYS A 61 8.10 12.11 -20.74
N TYR A 62 7.18 11.32 -20.19
CA TYR A 62 6.10 10.70 -20.95
C TYR A 62 5.26 11.72 -21.74
N PHE A 63 5.00 12.89 -21.16
CA PHE A 63 4.24 13.98 -21.80
C PHE A 63 5.12 15.03 -22.47
N GLY A 64 6.45 14.85 -22.49
CA GLY A 64 7.39 15.84 -23.02
C GLY A 64 7.49 17.12 -22.19
N ILE A 65 7.09 17.07 -20.91
CA ILE A 65 7.11 18.22 -20.00
C ILE A 65 8.55 18.46 -19.54
N LYS A 66 9.07 19.65 -19.80
CA LYS A 66 10.47 20.00 -19.51
C LYS A 66 10.63 20.62 -18.12
N ASN A 67 9.69 21.48 -17.73
CA ASN A 67 9.74 22.24 -16.48
C ASN A 67 8.55 21.88 -15.59
N ILE A 68 8.73 21.95 -14.27
CA ILE A 68 7.65 21.61 -13.32
C ILE A 68 6.52 22.64 -13.37
N GLU A 69 6.83 23.88 -13.74
CA GLU A 69 5.91 25.01 -13.82
C GLU A 69 4.85 24.83 -14.91
N ASP A 70 5.12 23.96 -15.89
CA ASP A 70 4.21 23.54 -16.96
C ASP A 70 3.09 22.62 -16.44
N ILE A 71 3.18 22.16 -15.18
CA ILE A 71 2.08 21.46 -14.50
C ILE A 71 1.06 22.50 -14.03
N ASP A 72 -0.20 22.34 -14.41
CA ASP A 72 -1.28 23.27 -14.03
C ASP A 72 -1.79 23.05 -12.61
N LEU A 73 -1.76 21.80 -12.13
CA LEU A 73 -2.27 21.44 -10.81
C LEU A 73 -1.42 20.33 -10.19
N LEU A 74 -1.05 20.53 -8.94
CA LEU A 74 -0.49 19.50 -8.09
C LEU A 74 -1.54 19.07 -7.05
N VAL A 75 -1.83 17.78 -6.98
CA VAL A 75 -2.73 17.21 -5.98
C VAL A 75 -1.96 16.23 -5.12
N CYS A 76 -2.05 16.41 -3.82
CA CYS A 76 -1.45 15.51 -2.84
C CYS A 76 -2.47 15.07 -1.80
N ASP A 77 -2.18 13.99 -1.09
CA ASP A 77 -2.99 13.60 0.05
C ASP A 77 -2.52 14.31 1.34
N TRP A 78 -3.16 14.02 2.46
CA TRP A 78 -2.57 14.25 3.78
C TRP A 78 -2.85 13.02 4.60
N ILE A 79 -1.89 12.54 5.38
CA ILE A 79 -2.11 11.34 6.21
C ILE A 79 -2.34 11.71 7.68
N ARG A 80 -2.06 12.94 8.14
CA ARG A 80 -2.15 13.27 9.59
C ARG A 80 -2.52 14.70 10.01
N LYS A 81 -2.28 15.77 9.23
CA LYS A 81 -2.77 17.13 9.52
C LYS A 81 -3.32 17.83 8.28
N LYS A 82 -4.42 18.57 8.45
CA LYS A 82 -5.01 19.47 7.45
C LYS A 82 -4.27 20.79 7.25
N GLN A 83 -3.23 21.09 8.03
CA GLN A 83 -2.61 22.42 8.07
C GLN A 83 -1.26 22.45 7.35
N TRP A 84 -1.16 23.41 6.41
CA TRP A 84 -0.01 23.70 5.56
C TRP A 84 1.04 24.62 6.22
N GLU A 85 0.71 25.26 7.34
CA GLU A 85 1.41 26.51 7.70
C GLU A 85 2.37 26.46 8.88
N PHE A 86 2.42 25.42 9.70
CA PHE A 86 3.37 25.39 10.83
C PHE A 86 3.87 23.99 11.19
N SER A 87 4.64 23.39 10.29
CA SER A 87 5.56 22.33 10.64
C SER A 87 6.86 23.00 11.15
N GLY A 88 6.89 23.55 12.37
CA GLY A 88 7.85 24.56 12.90
C GLY A 88 9.37 24.40 12.63
N LYS A 89 10.26 25.15 13.32
CA LYS A 89 11.73 25.16 13.03
C LYS A 89 12.43 23.78 13.06
N THR A 90 11.75 22.78 13.64
CA THR A 90 12.13 21.38 13.79
C THR A 90 11.46 20.45 12.76
N PHE A 91 10.55 20.98 11.96
CA PHE A 91 9.74 20.29 10.97
C PHE A 91 9.66 21.07 9.64
N ASN A 92 10.56 22.05 9.46
CA ASN A 92 10.54 23.00 8.35
C ASN A 92 11.46 22.54 7.23
N ILE A 93 11.13 21.40 6.62
CA ILE A 93 10.77 21.29 5.20
C ILE A 93 9.91 20.01 5.17
N SER A 94 8.59 20.13 5.26
CA SER A 94 7.76 19.01 4.79
C SER A 94 8.20 18.66 3.37
N GLU A 95 8.05 17.42 2.88
CA GLU A 95 8.23 17.12 1.45
C GLU A 95 7.31 17.98 0.53
N PHE A 96 6.44 18.81 1.11
CA PHE A 96 5.70 19.90 0.46
C PHE A 96 6.40 21.25 0.47
N ASP A 97 7.10 21.61 1.54
CA ASP A 97 8.09 22.67 1.50
C ASP A 97 9.20 22.31 0.50
N TYR A 98 9.37 21.04 0.13
CA TYR A 98 10.25 20.62 -0.98
C TYR A 98 9.67 21.00 -2.35
N LEU A 99 8.37 20.82 -2.61
CA LEU A 99 7.70 21.29 -3.84
C LEU A 99 7.60 22.82 -3.92
N LYS A 100 7.36 23.45 -2.78
CA LYS A 100 7.18 24.90 -2.67
C LYS A 100 8.51 25.64 -2.59
N ASN A 101 9.40 25.25 -1.68
CA ASN A 101 10.70 25.90 -1.51
C ASN A 101 11.73 25.38 -2.49
N ILE A 102 11.49 24.29 -3.24
CA ILE A 102 12.46 23.73 -4.19
C ILE A 102 12.00 23.62 -5.65
N PHE A 103 10.76 23.21 -5.92
CA PHE A 103 10.21 23.31 -7.29
C PHE A 103 9.56 24.68 -7.59
N LEU A 104 9.59 25.63 -6.65
CA LEU A 104 8.95 26.95 -6.74
C LEU A 104 7.49 26.89 -7.23
N PHE A 105 6.77 25.81 -6.90
CA PHE A 105 5.44 25.59 -7.43
C PHE A 105 4.39 26.51 -6.76
N PRO A 106 3.55 27.24 -7.52
CA PRO A 106 2.61 28.21 -6.94
C PRO A 106 1.60 27.58 -5.99
N ARG A 107 1.46 28.14 -4.78
CA ARG A 107 0.56 27.61 -3.73
C ARG A 107 -0.90 27.50 -4.19
N ASN A 108 -1.36 28.46 -4.98
CA ASN A 108 -2.72 28.49 -5.52
C ASN A 108 -2.99 27.35 -6.53
N ARG A 109 -1.95 26.69 -7.05
CA ARG A 109 -2.02 25.50 -7.92
C ARG A 109 -1.87 24.17 -7.17
N ILE A 110 -1.91 24.19 -5.84
CA ILE A 110 -1.80 22.98 -5.02
C ILE A 110 -3.15 22.67 -4.37
N ARG A 111 -3.53 21.40 -4.36
CA ARG A 111 -4.70 20.89 -3.67
C ARG A 111 -4.33 19.70 -2.79
N ILE A 112 -4.98 19.61 -1.64
CA ILE A 112 -4.77 18.53 -0.69
C ILE A 112 -6.09 17.87 -0.37
N ILE A 113 -6.13 16.55 -0.43
CA ILE A 113 -7.32 15.76 -0.12
C ILE A 113 -7.00 14.63 0.84
N SER A 114 -8.00 14.02 1.47
CA SER A 114 -7.72 12.88 2.34
C SER A 114 -7.23 11.66 1.56
N HIS A 115 -6.38 10.86 2.19
CA HIS A 115 -5.82 9.61 1.71
C HIS A 115 -6.92 8.63 1.26
N HIS A 116 -7.96 8.43 2.08
CA HIS A 116 -9.09 7.59 1.69
C HIS A 116 -9.93 8.19 0.55
N LEU A 117 -9.97 9.52 0.39
CA LEU A 117 -10.61 10.14 -0.78
C LEU A 117 -9.79 9.92 -2.04
N ALA A 118 -8.46 9.93 -1.97
CA ALA A 118 -7.59 9.55 -3.08
C ALA A 118 -7.77 8.06 -3.47
N HIS A 119 -7.86 7.15 -2.49
CA HIS A 119 -8.25 5.76 -2.74
C HIS A 119 -9.62 5.65 -3.41
N ALA A 120 -10.63 6.38 -2.89
CA ALA A 120 -11.96 6.40 -3.48
C ALA A 120 -11.95 6.93 -4.92
N ALA A 121 -11.13 7.95 -5.20
CA ALA A 121 -10.98 8.53 -6.52
C ALA A 121 -10.33 7.55 -7.52
N SER A 122 -9.29 6.82 -7.12
CA SER A 122 -8.59 5.88 -8.01
C SER A 122 -9.51 4.77 -8.51
N THR A 123 -10.45 4.31 -7.66
CA THR A 123 -11.38 3.22 -8.00
C THR A 123 -12.68 3.73 -8.61
N TYR A 124 -13.34 4.75 -8.03
CA TYR A 124 -14.63 5.21 -8.54
C TYR A 124 -14.45 5.86 -9.91
N TYR A 125 -13.58 6.86 -10.06
CA TYR A 125 -13.52 7.62 -11.32
C TYR A 125 -13.09 6.80 -12.53
N THR A 126 -12.54 5.61 -12.31
CA THR A 126 -12.01 4.72 -13.35
C THR A 126 -12.88 3.48 -13.60
N SER A 127 -13.89 3.23 -12.76
CA SER A 127 -14.74 2.03 -12.84
C SER A 127 -15.73 2.00 -14.01
N GLY A 128 -15.98 3.14 -14.66
CA GLY A 128 -17.09 3.27 -15.63
C GLY A 128 -18.50 3.33 -15.02
N PHE A 129 -18.69 3.03 -13.73
CA PHE A 129 -20.03 3.01 -13.11
C PHE A 129 -20.63 4.41 -12.93
N LYS A 130 -21.85 4.66 -13.39
CA LYS A 130 -22.54 5.96 -13.17
C LYS A 130 -22.83 6.24 -11.68
N LYS A 131 -23.16 5.20 -10.91
CA LYS A 131 -23.39 5.23 -9.46
C LYS A 131 -22.75 4.00 -8.81
N SER A 132 -22.13 4.15 -7.64
CA SER A 132 -21.47 3.05 -6.93
C SER A 132 -21.40 3.30 -5.43
N ALA A 133 -21.56 2.25 -4.65
CA ALA A 133 -20.98 2.21 -3.30
C ALA A 133 -19.46 2.16 -3.41
N ILE A 134 -18.73 2.79 -2.48
CA ILE A 134 -17.27 2.78 -2.46
C ILE A 134 -16.82 2.38 -1.06
N LEU A 135 -16.05 1.30 -0.97
CA LEU A 135 -15.51 0.76 0.26
C LEU A 135 -13.98 0.88 0.25
N ILE A 136 -13.43 1.67 1.17
CA ILE A 136 -11.99 1.74 1.40
C ILE A 136 -11.68 0.95 2.66
N VAL A 137 -10.76 -0.02 2.59
CA VAL A 137 -10.27 -0.77 3.75
C VAL A 137 -8.75 -0.81 3.69
N ASP A 138 -8.12 -0.18 4.66
CA ASP A 138 -6.70 0.13 4.61
C ASP A 138 -5.99 -0.07 5.94
N GLY A 139 -4.66 0.08 5.93
CA GLY A 139 -3.85 0.10 7.15
C GLY A 139 -4.18 1.31 8.02
N ASN A 140 -4.06 2.52 7.46
CA ASN A 140 -4.33 3.78 8.16
C ASN A 140 -4.37 4.99 7.19
N GLY A 141 -5.45 5.77 7.21
CA GLY A 141 -5.63 7.00 6.43
C GLY A 141 -5.30 8.31 7.18
N SER A 142 -5.90 9.41 6.71
CA SER A 142 -5.67 10.82 7.07
C SER A 142 -5.98 11.22 8.50
N ASP A 143 -7.17 10.82 8.93
CA ASP A 143 -7.70 10.94 10.28
C ASP A 143 -7.73 9.59 10.96
N LEU A 144 -6.80 8.72 10.55
CA LEU A 144 -6.59 7.40 11.10
C LEU A 144 -7.77 6.46 10.85
N GLU A 145 -8.55 6.80 9.84
CA GLU A 145 -9.51 5.89 9.29
C GLU A 145 -8.80 4.62 8.82
N THR A 146 -9.35 3.47 9.17
CA THR A 146 -8.93 2.17 8.65
C THR A 146 -9.97 1.61 7.69
N THR A 147 -11.17 2.20 7.72
CA THR A 147 -12.23 1.90 6.79
C THR A 147 -13.06 3.14 6.52
N SER A 148 -13.46 3.36 5.26
CA SER A 148 -14.35 4.47 4.91
C SER A 148 -15.37 4.06 3.86
N TYR A 149 -16.57 4.59 4.03
CA TYR A 149 -17.71 4.43 3.15
C TYR A 149 -17.91 5.72 2.39
N PHE A 150 -17.98 5.62 1.07
CA PHE A 150 -18.40 6.72 0.21
C PHE A 150 -19.50 6.24 -0.74
N GLU A 151 -20.24 7.19 -1.28
CA GLU A 151 -21.11 6.97 -2.43
C GLU A 151 -20.60 7.81 -3.60
N GLY A 152 -20.38 7.16 -4.74
CA GLY A 152 -20.09 7.83 -5.98
C GLY A 152 -21.35 7.98 -6.82
N LYS A 153 -21.73 9.22 -7.16
CA LYS A 153 -22.85 9.52 -8.08
C LYS A 153 -22.55 10.81 -8.83
N ASN A 154 -22.95 10.92 -10.10
CA ASN A 154 -22.85 12.15 -10.90
C ASN A 154 -21.45 12.78 -10.88
N PHE A 155 -20.40 11.96 -11.07
CA PHE A 155 -19.00 12.39 -11.02
C PHE A 155 -18.55 13.05 -9.70
N LYS A 156 -19.27 12.82 -8.61
CA LYS A 156 -18.90 13.23 -7.26
C LYS A 156 -18.70 12.00 -6.38
N ILE A 157 -17.86 12.16 -5.37
CA ILE A 157 -17.66 11.19 -4.29
C ILE A 157 -18.14 11.86 -3.00
N ASN A 158 -19.20 11.32 -2.41
CA ASN A 158 -19.78 11.81 -1.18
C ASN A 158 -19.35 10.90 -0.03
N PHE A 159 -18.81 11.49 1.03
CA PHE A 159 -18.49 10.76 2.26
C PHE A 159 -19.77 10.33 2.97
N ILE A 160 -19.78 9.10 3.50
CA ILE A 160 -20.89 8.57 4.31
C ILE A 160 -20.46 8.46 5.76
N LYS A 161 -19.44 7.63 6.03
CA LYS A 161 -18.89 7.40 7.37
C LYS A 161 -17.52 6.72 7.30
N ASN A 162 -16.79 6.72 8.41
CA ASN A 162 -15.54 5.98 8.57
C ASN A 162 -15.48 5.24 9.90
N TYR A 163 -14.53 4.32 10.00
CA TYR A 163 -14.10 3.69 11.24
C TYR A 163 -12.64 4.04 11.44
N LYS A 164 -12.29 4.39 12.66
CA LYS A 164 -10.92 4.67 13.10
C LYS A 164 -10.44 3.49 13.96
N PHE A 165 -9.30 3.61 14.63
CA PHE A 165 -8.69 2.57 15.49
C PHE A 165 -7.93 1.48 14.72
N PHE A 166 -7.89 0.24 15.23
CA PHE A 166 -7.12 -0.85 14.64
C PHE A 166 -8.00 -1.70 13.76
N GLY A 167 -8.04 -1.35 12.49
CA GLY A 167 -8.82 -2.08 11.51
C GLY A 167 -8.14 -3.34 10.99
N LEU A 168 -8.88 -4.04 10.15
CA LEU A 168 -8.47 -5.25 9.44
C LEU A 168 -7.09 -5.17 8.79
N GLY A 169 -6.74 -4.04 8.14
CA GLY A 169 -5.44 -3.87 7.50
C GLY A 169 -4.28 -3.97 8.49
N ALA A 170 -4.38 -3.24 9.61
CA ALA A 170 -3.38 -3.26 10.67
C ALA A 170 -3.27 -4.64 11.35
N LEU A 171 -4.41 -5.29 11.64
CA LEU A 171 -4.43 -6.64 12.18
C LEU A 171 -3.69 -7.62 11.27
N TYR A 172 -4.02 -7.59 9.99
CA TYR A 172 -3.46 -8.51 9.02
C TYR A 172 -1.94 -8.31 8.87
N ASN A 173 -1.49 -7.06 8.83
CA ASN A 173 -0.07 -6.71 8.80
C ASN A 173 0.67 -7.18 10.06
N ILE A 174 0.15 -6.87 11.26
CA ILE A 174 0.82 -7.21 12.52
C ILE A 174 0.95 -8.72 12.71
N VAL A 175 -0.11 -9.49 12.45
CA VAL A 175 -0.03 -10.95 12.56
C VAL A 175 0.95 -11.51 11.53
N SER A 176 0.91 -11.03 10.29
CA SER A 176 1.83 -11.45 9.23
C SER A 176 3.29 -11.18 9.60
N THR A 177 3.59 -9.99 10.12
CA THR A 177 4.97 -9.56 10.38
C THR A 177 5.51 -10.08 11.72
N ARG A 178 4.71 -10.08 12.78
CA ARG A 178 5.16 -10.33 14.16
C ARG A 178 4.94 -11.75 14.65
N ILE A 179 3.88 -12.41 14.19
CA ILE A 179 3.56 -13.78 14.61
C ILE A 179 4.10 -14.77 13.58
N LEU A 180 3.82 -14.51 12.30
CA LEU A 180 4.17 -15.41 11.21
C LEU A 180 5.55 -15.13 10.59
N ALA A 181 6.22 -14.06 11.03
CA ALA A 181 7.57 -13.66 10.58
C ALA A 181 7.70 -13.53 9.04
N MET A 182 6.65 -13.04 8.37
CA MET A 182 6.59 -12.96 6.90
C MET A 182 7.34 -11.78 6.28
N GLY A 183 7.86 -10.88 7.11
CA GLY A 183 8.45 -9.61 6.71
C GLY A 183 7.41 -8.58 6.26
N THR A 184 7.87 -7.35 6.00
CA THR A 184 7.05 -6.27 5.44
C THR A 184 6.46 -6.68 4.08
N GLY A 185 5.18 -6.38 3.84
CA GLY A 185 4.48 -6.85 2.63
C GLY A 185 4.14 -8.34 2.64
N GLY A 186 4.25 -9.00 3.81
CA GLY A 186 4.02 -10.43 4.01
C GLY A 186 2.56 -10.88 4.00
N GLU A 187 1.60 -9.96 3.92
CA GLU A 187 0.16 -10.23 3.97
C GLU A 187 -0.28 -11.18 2.85
N GLY A 188 0.26 -11.00 1.64
CA GLY A 188 0.00 -11.93 0.54
C GLY A 188 0.57 -13.34 0.74
N LYS A 189 1.52 -13.53 1.68
CA LYS A 189 2.02 -14.86 2.07
C LYS A 189 1.07 -15.49 3.09
N THR A 190 0.64 -14.72 4.10
CA THR A 190 -0.36 -15.13 5.07
C THR A 190 -1.67 -15.56 4.41
N MET A 191 -2.13 -14.82 3.40
CA MET A 191 -3.28 -15.19 2.57
C MET A 191 -3.08 -16.54 1.87
N GLY A 192 -1.88 -16.81 1.34
CA GLY A 192 -1.55 -18.08 0.69
C GLY A 192 -1.37 -19.25 1.66
N LEU A 193 -1.04 -18.97 2.93
CA LEU A 193 -0.92 -19.98 3.99
C LEU A 193 -2.28 -20.40 4.55
N ALA A 194 -3.25 -19.49 4.60
CA ALA A 194 -4.54 -19.71 5.24
C ALA A 194 -5.25 -21.03 4.83
N PRO A 195 -5.27 -21.48 3.56
CA PRO A 195 -5.89 -22.75 3.18
C PRO A 195 -5.29 -23.98 3.90
N TYR A 196 -3.99 -23.96 4.22
CA TYR A 196 -3.30 -25.04 4.92
C TYR A 196 -3.65 -25.11 6.42
N GLY A 197 -4.25 -24.05 6.96
CA GLY A 197 -4.61 -23.94 8.37
C GLY A 197 -6.01 -24.41 8.74
N LYS A 198 -6.85 -24.78 7.76
CA LYS A 198 -8.29 -25.04 7.98
C LYS A 198 -8.55 -26.11 9.04
N SER A 199 -7.84 -27.23 8.99
CA SER A 199 -7.94 -28.31 9.98
C SER A 199 -7.39 -27.92 11.37
N TYR A 200 -6.59 -26.86 11.45
CA TYR A 200 -5.93 -26.38 12.67
C TYR A 200 -6.58 -25.14 13.28
N SER A 201 -7.79 -24.78 12.85
CA SER A 201 -8.51 -23.60 13.35
C SER A 201 -8.64 -23.57 14.88
N LYS A 202 -8.79 -24.73 15.54
CA LYS A 202 -8.86 -24.84 17.01
C LYS A 202 -7.52 -24.51 17.70
N SER A 203 -6.39 -24.73 17.03
CA SER A 203 -5.05 -24.53 17.57
C SER A 203 -4.50 -23.12 17.34
N GLY A 204 -5.06 -22.39 16.37
CA GLY A 204 -4.65 -21.02 16.05
C GLY A 204 -5.22 -19.96 16.98
N ILE A 205 -4.65 -18.75 16.93
CA ILE A 205 -5.19 -17.59 17.62
C ILE A 205 -6.61 -17.30 17.09
N LYS A 206 -7.54 -17.01 18.00
CA LYS A 206 -8.88 -16.53 17.66
C LYS A 206 -8.89 -15.01 17.72
N PHE A 207 -9.46 -14.38 16.70
CA PHE A 207 -9.63 -12.94 16.64
C PHE A 207 -11.11 -12.64 16.87
N PRO A 208 -11.51 -12.26 18.09
CA PRO A 208 -12.90 -11.96 18.36
C PRO A 208 -13.34 -10.76 17.50
N TYR A 209 -14.51 -10.90 16.89
CA TYR A 209 -15.24 -9.83 16.26
C TYR A 209 -16.66 -9.90 16.83
N PHE A 210 -17.20 -8.78 17.30
CA PHE A 210 -18.51 -8.81 17.94
C PHE A 210 -19.61 -8.80 16.87
N SER A 211 -20.58 -9.69 17.01
CA SER A 211 -21.69 -9.88 16.06
C SER A 211 -22.82 -8.86 16.25
N LYS A 212 -22.98 -8.29 17.45
CA LYS A 212 -23.89 -7.18 17.74
C LYS A 212 -23.13 -5.85 17.59
N GLY A 213 -23.22 -5.23 16.41
CA GLY A 213 -22.51 -3.98 16.07
C GLY A 213 -21.41 -4.16 15.03
N ILE A 214 -20.61 -3.13 14.80
CA ILE A 214 -19.44 -3.15 13.91
C ILE A 214 -18.22 -2.99 14.80
N ILE A 215 -17.47 -4.08 14.99
CA ILE A 215 -16.15 -4.02 15.62
C ILE A 215 -15.12 -4.41 14.56
N ASN A 216 -14.72 -3.41 13.78
CA ASN A 216 -13.46 -3.39 13.04
C ASN A 216 -12.39 -2.71 13.90
N ASP A 217 -12.36 -3.08 15.18
CA ASP A 217 -11.44 -2.56 16.17
C ASP A 217 -10.78 -3.73 16.88
N PHE A 218 -9.48 -3.85 16.68
CA PHE A 218 -8.63 -4.87 17.26
C PHE A 218 -7.68 -4.28 18.34
N SER A 219 -8.07 -3.18 18.99
CA SER A 219 -7.31 -2.52 20.07
C SER A 219 -6.92 -3.48 21.21
N ASN A 220 -7.75 -4.47 21.54
CA ASN A 220 -7.44 -5.44 22.60
C ASN A 220 -6.30 -6.39 22.20
N PHE A 221 -6.09 -6.58 20.90
CA PHE A 221 -5.02 -7.42 20.37
C PHE A 221 -3.71 -6.65 20.18
N MET A 222 -3.78 -5.37 19.81
CA MET A 222 -2.61 -4.59 19.43
C MET A 222 -2.60 -3.19 20.02
N GLN A 223 -1.41 -2.73 20.38
CA GLN A 223 -1.15 -1.35 20.76
C GLN A 223 -0.77 -0.51 19.56
N ARG A 224 -1.01 0.79 19.67
CA ARG A 224 -0.81 1.69 18.53
C ARG A 224 0.67 1.89 18.32
N MET A 225 1.06 1.99 17.05
CA MET A 225 2.45 2.27 16.73
C MET A 225 2.63 3.40 15.71
N PRO A 226 2.52 4.68 16.13
CA PRO A 226 3.06 5.87 15.51
C PRO A 226 4.44 5.84 14.80
N TYR A 227 4.69 5.56 13.53
CA TYR A 227 6.10 5.51 13.01
C TYR A 227 6.94 4.28 13.39
N SER A 228 6.35 3.13 13.75
CA SER A 228 7.16 1.90 13.92
C SER A 228 8.00 1.65 12.68
N ASP A 229 7.42 1.85 11.51
CA ASP A 229 8.02 1.39 10.25
C ASP A 229 9.19 2.27 9.81
N VAL A 230 9.15 3.57 10.17
CA VAL A 230 10.24 4.52 9.98
C VAL A 230 11.33 4.31 11.04
N LEU A 231 10.95 4.20 12.32
CA LEU A 231 11.92 4.01 13.42
C LEU A 231 12.69 2.68 13.30
N ASN A 232 12.01 1.61 12.87
CA ASN A 232 12.60 0.28 12.69
C ASN A 232 13.62 0.21 11.55
N GLN A 233 13.58 1.13 10.58
CA GLN A 233 14.56 1.22 9.50
C GLN A 233 15.86 1.89 9.95
N ILE A 234 15.78 2.76 10.96
CA ILE A 234 16.93 3.55 11.43
C ILE A 234 17.68 2.78 12.52
N ASN A 235 16.97 2.24 13.52
CA ASN A 235 17.59 1.42 14.56
C ASN A 235 16.61 0.39 15.10
N SER A 236 17.00 -0.89 15.04
CA SER A 236 16.21 -2.01 15.54
C SER A 236 16.00 -2.00 17.06
N SER A 237 16.78 -1.25 17.84
CA SER A 237 16.62 -1.12 19.29
C SER A 237 15.38 -0.32 19.70
N TYR A 238 14.79 0.46 18.79
CA TYR A 238 13.49 1.13 19.02
C TYR A 238 12.28 0.23 18.75
N ARG A 239 12.51 -1.07 18.44
CA ARG A 239 11.43 -2.02 18.18
C ARG A 239 10.67 -2.31 19.46
N VAL A 240 9.38 -1.99 19.41
CA VAL A 240 8.42 -2.42 20.42
C VAL A 240 7.51 -3.43 19.76
N ASP A 241 7.12 -4.45 20.51
CA ASP A 241 6.10 -5.37 20.05
C ASP A 241 4.76 -4.64 19.93
N PRO A 242 4.11 -4.57 18.75
CA PRO A 242 2.78 -3.99 18.62
C PRO A 242 1.68 -4.83 19.28
N ILE A 243 1.98 -6.01 19.82
CA ILE A 243 0.98 -6.93 20.36
C ILE A 243 0.86 -6.75 21.88
N ASN A 244 -0.37 -6.70 22.40
CA ASN A 244 -0.64 -6.52 23.84
C ASN A 244 -0.29 -7.75 24.69
N VAL A 245 -0.33 -8.94 24.08
CA VAL A 245 -0.16 -10.24 24.74
C VAL A 245 1.00 -11.00 24.10
N ASN A 246 1.73 -11.77 24.91
CA ASN A 246 2.81 -12.60 24.41
C ASN A 246 2.27 -13.85 23.69
N TYR A 247 2.27 -13.83 22.36
CA TYR A 247 1.95 -14.99 21.53
C TYR A 247 3.20 -15.74 21.08
N LYS A 248 3.05 -17.02 20.74
CA LYS A 248 4.12 -17.78 20.07
C LYS A 248 4.42 -17.14 18.72
N LYS A 249 5.70 -17.00 18.38
CA LYS A 249 6.18 -16.40 17.13
C LYS A 249 6.99 -17.41 16.34
N VAL A 250 6.89 -17.36 15.02
CA VAL A 250 7.72 -18.16 14.11
C VAL A 250 9.19 -17.78 14.32
N LYS A 251 10.03 -18.76 14.66
CA LYS A 251 11.49 -18.58 14.79
C LYS A 251 12.19 -19.01 13.51
N TYR A 252 11.80 -20.14 12.93
CA TYR A 252 12.35 -20.68 11.69
C TYR A 252 11.31 -20.66 10.57
N LYS A 253 11.70 -20.32 9.34
CA LYS A 253 10.77 -20.16 8.20
C LYS A 253 9.81 -21.35 8.02
N ASN A 254 10.29 -22.57 8.22
CA ASN A 254 9.50 -23.79 8.05
C ASN A 254 8.49 -24.03 9.19
N ASP A 255 8.64 -23.37 10.34
CA ASP A 255 7.70 -23.50 11.46
C ASP A 255 6.31 -22.99 11.11
N VAL A 256 6.19 -22.13 10.10
CA VAL A 256 4.92 -21.47 9.77
C VAL A 256 3.79 -22.45 9.40
N LEU A 257 4.14 -23.68 9.03
CA LEU A 257 3.18 -24.75 8.71
C LEU A 257 2.73 -25.55 9.93
N LYS A 258 3.36 -25.36 11.10
CA LYS A 258 2.94 -26.01 12.33
C LYS A 258 1.48 -25.61 12.65
N PRO A 259 0.68 -26.51 13.26
CA PRO A 259 -0.75 -26.30 13.49
C PRO A 259 -1.12 -24.94 14.06
N TYR A 260 -0.38 -24.45 15.06
CA TYR A 260 -0.62 -23.13 15.67
C TYR A 260 -0.53 -21.97 14.67
N PHE A 261 0.50 -21.92 13.83
CA PHE A 261 0.75 -20.81 12.91
C PHE A 261 -0.12 -20.88 11.66
N ALA A 262 -0.25 -22.06 11.06
CA ALA A 262 -1.17 -22.28 9.95
C ALA A 262 -2.63 -22.00 10.38
N GLY A 263 -3.04 -22.53 11.54
CA GLY A 263 -4.34 -22.25 12.14
C GLY A 263 -4.57 -20.76 12.44
N THR A 264 -3.53 -20.04 12.87
CA THR A 264 -3.59 -18.59 13.07
C THR A 264 -3.82 -17.84 11.76
N ALA A 265 -3.11 -18.21 10.68
CA ALA A 265 -3.32 -17.61 9.37
C ALA A 265 -4.74 -17.86 8.84
N TYR A 266 -5.27 -19.08 9.03
CA TYR A 266 -6.65 -19.42 8.69
C TYR A 266 -7.66 -18.59 9.48
N ASN A 267 -7.51 -18.50 10.81
CA ASN A 267 -8.42 -17.76 11.67
C ASN A 267 -8.41 -16.26 11.36
N LEU A 268 -7.24 -15.68 11.07
CA LEU A 268 -7.10 -14.30 10.62
C LEU A 268 -7.85 -14.06 9.31
N GLN A 269 -7.60 -14.90 8.30
CA GLN A 269 -8.24 -14.77 6.99
C GLN A 269 -9.77 -14.95 7.09
N ASN A 270 -10.24 -15.93 7.86
CA ASN A 270 -11.66 -16.14 8.13
C ASN A 270 -12.31 -14.95 8.86
N THR A 271 -11.59 -14.32 9.80
CA THR A 271 -12.07 -13.11 10.49
C THR A 271 -12.19 -11.95 9.52
N LEU A 272 -11.18 -11.73 8.67
CA LEU A 272 -11.22 -10.72 7.61
C LEU A 272 -12.43 -10.92 6.70
N GLU A 273 -12.65 -12.13 6.20
CA GLU A 273 -13.76 -12.45 5.30
C GLU A 273 -15.13 -12.17 5.93
N LYS A 274 -15.31 -12.50 7.21
CA LYS A 274 -16.58 -12.26 7.91
C LYS A 274 -16.83 -10.77 8.14
N VAL A 275 -15.83 -10.05 8.63
CA VAL A 275 -15.95 -8.61 8.90
C VAL A 275 -16.15 -7.84 7.59
N ILE A 276 -15.39 -8.17 6.54
CA ILE A 276 -15.49 -7.45 5.25
C ILE A 276 -16.86 -7.67 4.57
N VAL A 277 -17.43 -8.88 4.67
CA VAL A 277 -18.79 -9.17 4.18
C VAL A 277 -19.82 -8.37 4.98
N LYS A 278 -19.68 -8.30 6.31
CA LYS A 278 -20.60 -7.55 7.17
C LYS A 278 -20.59 -6.06 6.83
N ILE A 279 -19.42 -5.42 6.77
CA ILE A 279 -19.32 -3.99 6.42
C ILE A 279 -19.80 -3.71 5.00
N SER A 280 -19.63 -4.67 4.08
CA SER A 280 -20.16 -4.56 2.70
C SER A 280 -21.68 -4.64 2.67
N LYS A 281 -22.30 -5.53 3.46
CA LYS A 281 -23.77 -5.58 3.61
C LYS A 281 -24.31 -4.27 4.19
N ASP A 282 -23.62 -3.71 5.18
CA ASP A 282 -24.00 -2.44 5.79
C ASP A 282 -23.93 -1.29 4.78
N LEU A 283 -22.85 -1.22 3.99
CA LEU A 283 -22.70 -0.25 2.93
C LEU A 283 -23.77 -0.41 1.83
N TYR A 284 -24.08 -1.65 1.44
CA TYR A 284 -25.18 -1.92 0.51
C TYR A 284 -26.52 -1.44 1.08
N ASN A 285 -26.78 -1.68 2.36
CA ASN A 285 -28.04 -1.27 3.00
C ASN A 285 -28.19 0.26 3.06
N ILE A 286 -27.10 0.99 3.22
CA ILE A 286 -27.08 2.46 3.21
C ILE A 286 -27.29 3.02 1.80
N THR A 287 -26.58 2.47 0.81
CA THR A 287 -26.51 3.08 -0.53
C THR A 287 -27.49 2.50 -1.55
N LYS A 288 -27.98 1.27 -1.29
CA LYS A 288 -28.80 0.43 -2.17
C LYS A 288 -28.24 0.31 -3.61
N ASN A 289 -26.91 0.42 -3.77
CA ASN A 289 -26.25 0.33 -5.07
C ASN A 289 -25.87 -1.11 -5.40
N GLU A 290 -26.05 -1.50 -6.66
CA GLU A 290 -25.63 -2.81 -7.16
C GLU A 290 -24.14 -2.85 -7.54
N ASN A 291 -23.51 -1.69 -7.68
CA ASN A 291 -22.09 -1.55 -8.02
C ASN A 291 -21.27 -1.22 -6.76
N LEU A 292 -20.15 -1.91 -6.61
CA LEU A 292 -19.17 -1.69 -5.55
C LEU A 292 -17.80 -1.35 -6.14
N CYS A 293 -17.20 -0.25 -5.68
CA CYS A 293 -15.79 0.05 -5.91
C CYS A 293 -15.00 -0.22 -4.63
N ILE A 294 -13.86 -0.89 -4.73
CA ILE A 294 -12.98 -1.18 -3.58
C ILE A 294 -11.58 -0.58 -3.83
N ALA A 295 -10.99 -0.01 -2.78
CA ALA A 295 -9.57 0.33 -2.71
C ALA A 295 -9.06 0.26 -1.24
N GLY A 296 -7.80 0.67 -1.01
CA GLY A 296 -7.05 0.42 0.22
C GLY A 296 -6.29 -0.92 0.15
N GLY A 297 -5.22 -1.07 0.94
CA GLY A 297 -4.32 -2.23 0.85
C GLY A 297 -5.01 -3.60 1.02
N VAL A 298 -6.11 -3.66 1.77
CA VAL A 298 -6.91 -4.89 1.95
C VAL A 298 -7.65 -5.29 0.68
N GLY A 299 -7.88 -4.35 -0.25
CA GLY A 299 -8.44 -4.63 -1.58
C GLY A 299 -7.59 -5.56 -2.44
N LEU A 300 -6.32 -5.80 -2.08
CA LEU A 300 -5.47 -6.82 -2.72
C LEU A 300 -5.82 -8.26 -2.33
N ASN A 301 -6.69 -8.46 -1.33
CA ASN A 301 -7.14 -9.77 -0.86
C ASN A 301 -8.23 -10.33 -1.79
N SER A 302 -7.81 -11.09 -2.81
CA SER A 302 -8.71 -11.63 -3.83
C SER A 302 -9.75 -12.62 -3.29
N VAL A 303 -9.46 -13.26 -2.14
CA VAL A 303 -10.40 -14.16 -1.47
C VAL A 303 -11.53 -13.35 -0.84
N ALA A 304 -11.18 -12.30 -0.09
CA ALA A 304 -12.14 -11.37 0.50
C ALA A 304 -13.03 -10.71 -0.58
N ASN A 305 -12.44 -10.26 -1.69
CA ASN A 305 -13.18 -9.64 -2.80
C ASN A 305 -14.26 -10.59 -3.36
N LYS A 306 -13.92 -11.87 -3.57
CA LYS A 306 -14.90 -12.87 -4.04
C LYS A 306 -15.98 -13.15 -3.00
N LYS A 307 -15.63 -13.22 -1.70
CA LYS A 307 -16.60 -13.40 -0.63
C LYS A 307 -17.64 -12.27 -0.57
N ILE A 308 -17.23 -11.03 -0.86
CA ILE A 308 -18.16 -9.90 -0.95
C ILE A 308 -19.18 -10.14 -2.08
N LEU A 309 -18.72 -10.46 -3.29
CA LEU A 309 -19.61 -10.77 -4.41
C LEU A 309 -20.58 -11.92 -4.06
N ASP A 310 -20.09 -12.99 -3.43
CA ASP A 310 -20.89 -14.19 -3.17
C ASP A 310 -21.89 -14.07 -2.03
N LYS A 311 -21.65 -13.15 -1.08
CA LYS A 311 -22.40 -13.07 0.18
C LYS A 311 -23.12 -11.74 0.38
N THR A 312 -23.13 -10.87 -0.62
CA THR A 312 -23.84 -9.58 -0.59
C THR A 312 -24.77 -9.45 -1.79
N LYS A 313 -25.49 -8.32 -1.87
CA LYS A 313 -26.38 -7.99 -2.99
C LYS A 313 -25.71 -7.14 -4.07
N PHE A 314 -24.38 -6.94 -3.99
CA PHE A 314 -23.64 -6.29 -5.07
C PHE A 314 -23.54 -7.23 -6.27
N LYS A 315 -23.87 -6.73 -7.47
CA LYS A 315 -23.79 -7.47 -8.73
C LYS A 315 -22.47 -7.24 -9.45
N ASN A 316 -21.94 -6.01 -9.35
CA ASN A 316 -20.72 -5.60 -10.02
C ASN A 316 -19.69 -5.12 -9.00
N ILE A 317 -18.44 -5.49 -9.22
CA ILE A 317 -17.30 -5.03 -8.44
C ILE A 317 -16.23 -4.45 -9.35
N PHE A 318 -15.63 -3.35 -8.93
CA PHE A 318 -14.42 -2.81 -9.54
C PHE A 318 -13.37 -2.60 -8.47
N ILE A 319 -12.19 -3.16 -8.68
CA ILE A 319 -11.02 -2.95 -7.82
C ILE A 319 -9.89 -2.46 -8.73
N PHE A 320 -9.32 -1.31 -8.40
CA PHE A 320 -8.20 -0.73 -9.13
C PHE A 320 -6.96 -1.65 -9.02
N PRO A 321 -6.19 -1.92 -10.09
CA PRO A 321 -5.06 -2.87 -10.05
C PRO A 321 -3.98 -2.50 -9.04
N ALA A 322 -3.77 -1.20 -8.81
CA ALA A 322 -2.90 -0.67 -7.77
C ALA A 322 -3.71 -0.17 -6.57
N CYS A 323 -4.68 -0.95 -6.07
CA CYS A 323 -5.59 -0.50 -5.01
C CYS A 323 -4.96 -0.23 -3.64
N SER A 324 -3.70 -0.60 -3.40
CA SER A 324 -2.94 -0.15 -2.22
C SER A 324 -2.49 1.31 -2.38
N ASP A 325 -1.68 1.79 -1.44
CA ASP A 325 -1.04 3.12 -1.47
C ASP A 325 -0.33 3.40 -2.81
N SER A 326 0.15 2.36 -3.49
CA SER A 326 0.70 2.46 -4.84
C SER A 326 -0.20 3.24 -5.80
N GLY A 327 -1.55 3.17 -5.67
CA GLY A 327 -2.52 3.84 -6.54
C GLY A 327 -2.99 5.21 -6.09
N ILE A 328 -2.56 5.69 -4.91
CA ILE A 328 -2.89 7.04 -4.42
C ILE A 328 -2.44 8.13 -5.39
N PRO A 329 -1.21 8.11 -5.97
CA PRO A 329 -0.80 9.11 -6.95
C PRO A 329 -1.78 9.25 -8.12
N PHE A 330 -2.26 8.12 -8.65
CA PHE A 330 -3.29 8.12 -9.69
C PHE A 330 -4.62 8.69 -9.19
N GLY A 331 -5.06 8.27 -8.00
CA GLY A 331 -6.27 8.76 -7.35
C GLY A 331 -6.28 10.28 -7.15
N LEU A 332 -5.13 10.85 -6.80
CA LEU A 332 -4.93 12.29 -6.64
C LEU A 332 -5.04 13.04 -7.97
N ALA A 333 -4.32 12.59 -9.00
CA ALA A 333 -4.35 13.21 -10.32
C ALA A 333 -5.77 13.18 -10.93
N ILE A 334 -6.43 12.01 -10.85
CA ILE A 334 -7.79 11.86 -11.39
C ILE A 334 -8.83 12.61 -10.56
N TRP A 335 -8.65 12.71 -9.24
CA TRP A 335 -9.50 13.57 -8.41
C TRP A 335 -9.40 15.03 -8.84
N GLY A 336 -8.19 15.53 -9.10
CA GLY A 336 -7.95 16.89 -9.60
C GLY A 336 -8.70 17.14 -10.90
N TYR A 337 -8.60 16.20 -11.86
CA TYR A 337 -9.34 16.26 -13.12
C TYR A 337 -10.86 16.37 -12.89
N TYR A 338 -11.43 15.55 -12.01
CA TYR A 338 -12.87 15.58 -11.77
C TYR A 338 -13.35 16.72 -10.86
N ASN A 339 -12.51 17.40 -10.08
CA ASN A 339 -13.01 18.30 -9.04
C ASN A 339 -12.57 19.76 -9.21
N LEU A 340 -11.64 20.05 -10.11
CA LEU A 340 -11.18 21.42 -10.34
C LEU A 340 -12.13 22.16 -11.30
N LYS A 341 -12.78 23.23 -10.82
CA LYS A 341 -13.75 24.03 -11.58
C LYS A 341 -13.08 24.79 -12.73
N GLU A 342 -11.83 25.18 -12.51
CA GLU A 342 -10.98 25.93 -13.42
C GLU A 342 -10.70 25.18 -14.74
N LEU A 343 -10.86 23.85 -14.76
CA LEU A 343 -10.69 23.02 -15.96
C LEU A 343 -11.91 23.03 -16.89
N LYS A 344 -13.03 23.67 -16.51
CA LYS A 344 -14.27 23.82 -17.32
C LYS A 344 -14.75 22.52 -18.00
N ILE A 345 -14.53 21.38 -17.37
CA ILE A 345 -14.81 20.07 -17.95
C ILE A 345 -16.31 19.80 -18.01
N LYS A 346 -16.87 19.74 -19.22
CA LYS A 346 -18.23 19.21 -19.44
C LYS A 346 -18.18 17.69 -19.42
N LYS A 347 -18.59 17.10 -18.30
CA LYS A 347 -18.52 15.65 -18.09
C LYS A 347 -19.76 14.97 -18.67
N HIS A 348 -19.60 14.38 -19.85
CA HIS A 348 -20.67 13.62 -20.50
C HIS A 348 -20.57 12.11 -20.23
N LYS A 349 -19.36 11.60 -19.94
CA LYS A 349 -19.11 10.18 -19.70
C LYS A 349 -18.03 9.97 -18.65
N LYS A 350 -18.12 8.85 -17.94
CA LYS A 350 -17.11 8.44 -16.97
C LYS A 350 -15.93 7.78 -17.67
N LEU A 351 -14.73 8.04 -17.18
CA LEU A 351 -13.54 7.30 -17.58
C LEU A 351 -13.73 5.81 -17.27
N VAL A 352 -13.35 4.98 -18.22
CA VAL A 352 -13.21 3.53 -18.05
C VAL A 352 -11.72 3.23 -18.11
N PHE A 353 -11.17 2.68 -17.02
CA PHE A 353 -9.77 2.27 -16.99
C PHE A 353 -9.52 1.21 -18.05
N LYS A 354 -8.69 1.52 -19.05
CA LYS A 354 -8.46 0.59 -20.16
C LYS A 354 -7.64 -0.62 -19.74
N ASN A 355 -6.47 -0.38 -19.14
CA ASN A 355 -5.54 -1.41 -18.70
C ASN A 355 -4.49 -0.82 -17.74
N ALA A 356 -3.73 -1.70 -17.08
CA ALA A 356 -2.70 -1.32 -16.12
C ALA A 356 -1.33 -1.02 -16.75
N TYR A 357 -1.18 -0.99 -18.08
CA TYR A 357 0.13 -0.91 -18.75
C TYR A 357 0.63 0.54 -18.85
N LEU A 358 1.08 1.11 -17.72
CA LEU A 358 1.39 2.54 -17.58
C LEU A 358 2.88 2.86 -17.42
N GLY A 359 3.77 1.86 -17.27
CA GLY A 359 5.22 2.10 -17.15
C GLY A 359 5.97 2.21 -18.49
N ASN A 360 7.30 2.06 -18.49
CA ASN A 360 8.13 2.33 -19.67
C ASN A 360 7.92 1.33 -20.80
N LYS A 361 7.97 1.83 -22.03
CA LYS A 361 8.06 1.02 -23.26
C LYS A 361 9.47 1.12 -23.82
N TYR A 362 10.05 -0.02 -24.18
CA TYR A 362 11.33 -0.10 -24.85
C TYR A 362 11.13 -0.61 -26.28
N SER A 363 11.72 0.10 -27.25
CA SER A 363 11.77 -0.32 -28.65
C SER A 363 12.74 -1.48 -28.85
N ASN A 364 12.59 -2.23 -29.94
CA ASN A 364 13.57 -3.26 -30.31
C ASN A 364 14.98 -2.67 -30.54
N LYS A 365 15.10 -1.39 -30.94
CA LYS A 365 16.40 -0.73 -31.09
C LYS A 365 17.08 -0.50 -29.74
N GLU A 366 16.35 0.02 -28.75
CA GLU A 366 16.86 0.21 -27.38
C GLU A 366 17.23 -1.13 -26.74
N ILE A 367 16.36 -2.15 -26.86
CA ILE A 367 16.63 -3.49 -26.36
C ILE A 367 17.90 -4.06 -27.01
N LYS A 368 18.02 -3.99 -28.35
CA LYS A 368 19.21 -4.47 -29.07
C LYS A 368 20.47 -3.77 -28.59
N SER A 369 20.43 -2.45 -28.40
CA SER A 369 21.57 -1.68 -27.87
C SER A 369 22.04 -2.19 -26.51
N VAL A 370 21.12 -2.51 -25.60
CA VAL A 370 21.46 -3.12 -24.30
C VAL A 370 22.08 -4.50 -24.49
N LEU A 371 21.49 -5.34 -25.35
CA LEU A 371 22.01 -6.68 -25.61
C LEU A 371 23.42 -6.65 -26.19
N ASP A 372 23.69 -5.77 -27.15
CA ASP A 372 25.00 -5.61 -27.78
C ASP A 372 26.03 -5.06 -26.77
N ARG A 373 25.64 -4.06 -25.95
CA ARG A 373 26.49 -3.46 -24.90
C ARG A 373 27.05 -4.50 -23.92
N TYR A 374 26.22 -5.48 -23.56
CA TYR A 374 26.59 -6.58 -22.66
C TYR A 374 27.04 -7.86 -23.38
N GLN A 375 27.18 -7.81 -24.71
CA GLN A 375 27.56 -8.94 -25.56
C GLN A 375 26.69 -10.17 -25.25
N ILE A 376 25.38 -9.98 -25.22
CA ILE A 376 24.40 -11.03 -24.97
C ILE A 376 24.12 -11.74 -26.29
N ASN A 377 24.20 -13.07 -26.31
CA ASN A 377 23.78 -13.85 -27.46
C ASN A 377 22.24 -13.88 -27.53
N TYR A 378 21.67 -13.48 -28.67
CA TYR A 378 20.23 -13.45 -28.88
C TYR A 378 19.87 -13.88 -30.31
N LYS A 379 18.63 -14.34 -30.49
CA LYS A 379 18.04 -14.60 -31.81
C LYS A 379 16.72 -13.85 -31.95
N LYS A 380 16.40 -13.36 -33.13
CA LYS A 380 15.02 -12.93 -33.41
C LYS A 380 14.09 -14.14 -33.35
N SER A 381 12.91 -13.99 -32.76
CA SER A 381 11.96 -15.09 -32.58
C SER A 381 10.51 -14.59 -32.57
N ASN A 382 9.56 -15.52 -32.65
CA ASN A 382 8.12 -15.28 -32.75
C ASN A 382 7.34 -15.91 -31.59
N LEU A 383 6.04 -15.60 -31.51
CA LEU A 383 5.17 -16.08 -30.44
C LEU A 383 4.98 -17.60 -30.46
N ASN A 384 4.91 -18.21 -31.65
CA ASN A 384 4.77 -19.65 -31.80
C ASN A 384 5.95 -20.39 -31.13
N LYS A 385 7.19 -19.93 -31.34
CA LYS A 385 8.35 -20.52 -30.69
C LYS A 385 8.32 -20.37 -29.17
N VAL A 386 7.86 -19.21 -28.65
CA VAL A 386 7.72 -19.00 -27.20
C VAL A 386 6.64 -19.91 -26.62
N ALA A 387 5.50 -20.05 -27.29
CA ALA A 387 4.44 -20.99 -26.90
C ALA A 387 4.94 -22.45 -26.89
N GLN A 388 5.72 -22.85 -27.90
CA GLN A 388 6.37 -24.14 -27.96
C GLN A 388 7.27 -24.36 -26.73
N LEU A 389 8.16 -23.42 -26.41
CA LEU A 389 9.04 -23.51 -25.24
C LEU A 389 8.24 -23.68 -23.94
N ILE A 390 7.15 -22.92 -23.77
CA ILE A 390 6.27 -23.06 -22.60
C ILE A 390 5.64 -24.47 -22.58
N SER A 391 5.16 -24.99 -23.72
CA SER A 391 4.58 -26.33 -23.85
C SER A 391 5.58 -27.46 -23.57
N GLU A 392 6.86 -27.22 -23.81
CA GLU A 392 8.00 -28.08 -23.48
C GLU A 392 8.45 -27.90 -22.01
N LYS A 393 7.59 -27.30 -21.18
CA LYS A 393 7.81 -27.06 -19.74
C LYS A 393 9.03 -26.18 -19.44
N LYS A 394 9.44 -25.33 -20.38
CA LYS A 394 10.48 -24.31 -20.13
C LYS A 394 9.88 -23.11 -19.40
N ILE A 395 10.68 -22.50 -18.54
CA ILE A 395 10.34 -21.27 -17.83
C ILE A 395 10.84 -20.09 -18.66
N VAL A 396 9.92 -19.21 -19.07
CA VAL A 396 10.22 -18.09 -19.96
C VAL A 396 9.97 -16.77 -19.25
N GLY A 397 11.01 -15.97 -19.07
CA GLY A 397 10.89 -14.54 -18.76
C GLY A 397 10.28 -13.81 -19.96
N TRP A 398 9.28 -12.97 -19.71
CA TRP A 398 8.49 -12.28 -20.72
C TRP A 398 8.51 -10.78 -20.45
N PHE A 399 9.12 -10.03 -21.36
CA PHE A 399 9.28 -8.58 -21.27
C PHE A 399 8.75 -7.91 -22.54
N GLN A 400 7.56 -7.31 -22.45
CA GLN A 400 6.85 -6.74 -23.60
C GLN A 400 6.17 -5.42 -23.24
N GLY A 401 6.12 -4.49 -24.19
CA GLY A 401 5.34 -3.26 -24.06
C GLY A 401 5.63 -2.47 -22.78
N ARG A 402 4.59 -1.76 -22.31
CA ARG A 402 4.63 -0.99 -21.06
C ARG A 402 4.42 -1.89 -19.86
N SER A 403 5.21 -1.70 -18.79
CA SER A 403 5.02 -2.47 -17.56
C SER A 403 3.69 -2.14 -16.88
N GLU A 404 3.22 -3.10 -16.09
CA GLU A 404 2.00 -3.04 -15.30
C GLU A 404 2.15 -2.14 -14.07
N TYR A 405 1.12 -1.34 -13.77
CA TYR A 405 0.99 -0.57 -12.56
C TYR A 405 0.26 -1.36 -11.47
N GLY A 406 0.86 -1.41 -10.29
CA GLY A 406 0.44 -2.24 -9.17
C GLY A 406 1.35 -3.46 -8.94
N PRO A 407 0.99 -4.33 -7.98
CA PRO A 407 1.88 -5.38 -7.48
C PRO A 407 1.83 -6.69 -8.29
N ARG A 408 0.99 -6.77 -9.33
CA ARG A 408 0.76 -8.00 -10.11
C ARG A 408 1.34 -7.85 -11.50
N SER A 409 2.03 -8.88 -11.98
CA SER A 409 2.35 -8.99 -13.40
C SER A 409 1.16 -9.56 -14.16
N LEU A 410 0.80 -8.88 -15.24
CA LEU A 410 -0.41 -9.09 -16.04
C LEU A 410 -0.04 -9.29 -17.51
N GLY A 411 1.13 -9.87 -17.79
CA GLY A 411 1.53 -10.30 -19.12
C GLY A 411 2.43 -9.32 -19.88
N ASN A 412 3.08 -8.35 -19.22
CA ASN A 412 4.10 -7.48 -19.83
C ASN A 412 5.45 -7.52 -19.11
N ARG A 413 5.47 -7.85 -17.81
CA ARG A 413 6.69 -8.15 -17.03
C ARG A 413 6.47 -9.45 -16.24
N SER A 414 6.42 -10.56 -16.94
CA SER A 414 5.96 -11.85 -16.40
C SER A 414 7.02 -12.95 -16.49
N ILE A 415 6.90 -13.96 -15.64
CA ILE A 415 7.52 -15.27 -15.83
C ILE A 415 6.39 -16.23 -16.17
N LEU A 416 6.53 -16.88 -17.32
CA LEU A 416 5.52 -17.75 -17.92
C LEU A 416 5.99 -19.20 -17.86
N ALA A 417 5.05 -20.10 -17.58
CA ALA A 417 5.30 -21.54 -17.54
C ALA A 417 4.05 -22.36 -17.90
N ASP A 418 4.24 -23.65 -18.12
CA ASP A 418 3.16 -24.58 -18.45
C ASP A 418 2.13 -24.70 -17.31
N SER A 419 0.85 -24.51 -17.64
CA SER A 419 -0.26 -24.66 -16.70
C SER A 419 -0.61 -26.12 -16.38
N ARG A 420 -0.25 -27.05 -17.27
CA ARG A 420 -0.66 -28.47 -17.28
C ARG A 420 0.19 -29.36 -16.38
N SER A 421 1.40 -28.91 -16.04
CA SER A 421 2.39 -29.72 -15.33
C SER A 421 2.16 -29.74 -13.82
N ASN A 422 1.95 -30.91 -13.22
CA ASN A 422 1.78 -31.06 -11.76
C ASN A 422 2.96 -30.49 -10.94
N ASN A 423 4.18 -30.62 -11.46
CA ASN A 423 5.40 -30.28 -10.71
C ASN A 423 5.87 -28.84 -10.96
N MET A 424 5.25 -28.10 -11.89
CA MET A 424 5.76 -26.79 -12.32
C MET A 424 5.75 -25.75 -11.18
N LYS A 425 4.78 -25.84 -10.26
CA LYS A 425 4.74 -25.00 -9.06
C LYS A 425 6.00 -25.18 -8.22
N ASP A 426 6.40 -26.42 -7.96
CA ASP A 426 7.56 -26.72 -7.11
C ASP A 426 8.86 -26.37 -7.81
N ILE A 427 8.94 -26.65 -9.13
CA ILE A 427 10.05 -26.25 -9.99
C ILE A 427 10.27 -24.73 -9.94
N LEU A 428 9.21 -23.93 -10.12
CA LEU A 428 9.29 -22.46 -10.07
C LEU A 428 9.68 -21.94 -8.69
N ASN A 429 9.09 -22.48 -7.62
CA ASN A 429 9.41 -22.07 -6.26
C ASN A 429 10.88 -22.37 -5.91
N LYS A 430 11.44 -23.48 -6.41
CA LYS A 430 12.84 -23.89 -6.19
C LYS A 430 13.84 -23.14 -7.08
N ARG A 431 13.63 -23.12 -8.40
CA ARG A 431 14.62 -22.61 -9.39
C ARG A 431 14.61 -21.09 -9.55
N VAL A 432 13.44 -20.47 -9.38
CA VAL A 432 13.25 -19.08 -9.81
C VAL A 432 12.92 -18.17 -8.66
N LYS A 433 11.97 -18.58 -7.81
CA LYS A 433 11.42 -17.72 -6.77
C LYS A 433 12.10 -17.84 -5.42
N HIS A 434 12.83 -18.92 -5.19
CA HIS A 434 13.56 -19.20 -3.95
C HIS A 434 12.71 -18.93 -2.69
N ARG A 435 11.42 -19.31 -2.75
CA ARG A 435 10.41 -18.95 -1.73
C ARG A 435 9.62 -20.16 -1.27
N GLU A 436 8.72 -19.93 -0.32
CA GLU A 436 7.99 -20.97 0.40
C GLU A 436 7.08 -21.80 -0.53
N PHE A 437 7.07 -23.13 -0.39
CA PHE A 437 6.38 -24.05 -1.31
C PHE A 437 4.85 -23.87 -1.33
N TYR A 438 4.26 -23.37 -0.24
CA TYR A 438 2.82 -23.15 -0.14
C TYR A 438 2.35 -21.93 -0.96
N ARG A 439 3.26 -21.10 -1.49
CA ARG A 439 2.88 -19.92 -2.26
C ARG A 439 2.26 -20.33 -3.60
N PRO A 440 1.01 -19.92 -3.88
CA PRO A 440 0.37 -20.26 -5.14
C PRO A 440 0.89 -19.41 -6.30
N PHE A 441 0.64 -19.89 -7.52
CA PHE A 441 0.74 -19.13 -8.76
C PHE A 441 -0.65 -18.81 -9.32
N ALA A 442 -0.70 -18.03 -10.40
CA ALA A 442 -1.93 -17.54 -10.99
C ALA A 442 -2.03 -17.94 -12.47
N PRO A 443 -3.24 -18.28 -12.96
CA PRO A 443 -3.48 -18.48 -14.38
C PRO A 443 -3.70 -17.16 -15.12
N SER A 444 -3.16 -17.06 -16.33
CA SER A 444 -3.63 -16.14 -17.37
C SER A 444 -4.34 -16.95 -18.44
N ILE A 445 -5.62 -16.67 -18.66
CA ILE A 445 -6.53 -17.42 -19.55
C ILE A 445 -7.20 -16.48 -20.54
N LEU A 446 -7.47 -16.97 -21.76
CA LEU A 446 -8.31 -16.25 -22.72
C LEU A 446 -9.69 -15.97 -22.11
N GLU A 447 -10.17 -14.75 -22.25
CA GLU A 447 -11.41 -14.31 -21.62
C GLU A 447 -12.62 -15.15 -22.06
N GLU A 448 -12.69 -15.47 -23.35
CA GLU A 448 -13.73 -16.29 -23.98
C GLU A 448 -13.78 -17.75 -23.48
N ASP A 449 -12.68 -18.27 -22.93
CA ASP A 449 -12.59 -19.63 -22.39
C ASP A 449 -12.70 -19.68 -20.86
N CYS A 450 -12.71 -18.53 -20.18
CA CYS A 450 -12.64 -18.46 -18.72
C CYS A 450 -13.75 -19.27 -18.02
N LYS A 451 -15.01 -19.11 -18.47
CA LYS A 451 -16.19 -19.80 -17.89
C LYS A 451 -16.11 -21.33 -17.96
N LYS A 452 -15.35 -21.88 -18.92
CA LYS A 452 -15.16 -23.32 -19.10
C LYS A 452 -14.19 -23.92 -18.08
N TYR A 453 -13.26 -23.11 -17.55
CA TYR A 453 -12.22 -23.54 -16.63
C TYR A 453 -12.46 -23.07 -15.19
N PHE A 454 -13.23 -22.00 -14.99
CA PHE A 454 -13.42 -21.38 -13.68
C PHE A 454 -14.91 -21.07 -13.40
N GLU A 455 -15.31 -21.15 -12.12
CA GLU A 455 -16.57 -20.59 -11.61
C GLU A 455 -16.45 -19.06 -11.48
N LEU A 456 -16.45 -18.36 -12.62
CA LEU A 456 -16.34 -16.91 -12.69
C LEU A 456 -17.17 -16.36 -13.86
N ASP A 457 -18.17 -15.55 -13.55
CA ASP A 457 -19.13 -15.04 -14.54
C ASP A 457 -18.75 -13.69 -15.16
N SER A 458 -17.67 -13.06 -14.68
CA SER A 458 -17.19 -11.75 -15.11
C SER A 458 -15.68 -11.77 -15.41
N PRO A 459 -15.18 -10.83 -16.25
CA PRO A 459 -13.75 -10.67 -16.46
C PRO A 459 -13.00 -10.36 -15.16
N SER A 460 -11.79 -10.89 -15.03
CA SER A 460 -10.86 -10.59 -13.92
C SER A 460 -9.50 -10.21 -14.51
N PRO A 461 -9.35 -9.03 -15.13
CA PRO A 461 -8.13 -8.67 -15.85
C PRO A 461 -6.91 -8.40 -14.95
N TYR A 462 -7.11 -8.25 -13.63
CA TYR A 462 -6.08 -7.77 -12.69
C TYR A 462 -5.66 -8.79 -11.63
N MET A 463 -6.12 -10.04 -11.73
CA MET A 463 -5.87 -11.07 -10.71
C MET A 463 -6.31 -10.64 -9.29
N LEU A 464 -7.46 -9.97 -9.18
CA LEU A 464 -8.02 -9.47 -7.92
C LEU A 464 -9.29 -10.24 -7.47
N LEU A 465 -9.67 -11.28 -8.22
CA LEU A 465 -10.73 -12.22 -7.86
C LEU A 465 -10.17 -13.65 -7.82
N ILE A 466 -10.63 -14.42 -6.83
CA ILE A 466 -10.43 -15.87 -6.78
C ILE A 466 -11.65 -16.56 -7.43
N ALA A 467 -11.43 -17.68 -8.10
CA ALA A 467 -12.48 -18.52 -8.67
C ALA A 467 -12.21 -20.00 -8.38
N LYS A 468 -13.27 -20.82 -8.24
CA LYS A 468 -13.08 -22.27 -8.18
C LYS A 468 -12.67 -22.80 -9.55
N VAL A 469 -11.78 -23.79 -9.57
CA VAL A 469 -11.31 -24.44 -10.79
C VAL A 469 -12.26 -25.58 -11.15
N LYS A 470 -12.78 -25.59 -12.38
CA LYS A 470 -13.68 -26.62 -12.91
C LYS A 470 -12.93 -27.79 -13.59
N LYS A 471 -11.76 -27.52 -14.18
CA LYS A 471 -10.99 -28.52 -14.94
C LYS A 471 -9.65 -28.82 -14.28
N LYS A 472 -9.37 -30.10 -14.05
CA LYS A 472 -8.11 -30.59 -13.45
C LYS A 472 -6.90 -30.53 -14.38
N THR A 473 -7.08 -30.15 -15.64
CA THR A 473 -6.02 -30.09 -16.67
C THR A 473 -5.02 -28.93 -16.48
N ILE A 474 -5.22 -28.07 -15.47
CA ILE A 474 -4.35 -26.92 -15.15
C ILE A 474 -3.84 -26.96 -13.69
N PRO A 475 -3.16 -28.04 -13.28
CA PRO A 475 -2.79 -28.27 -11.88
C PRO A 475 -1.77 -27.25 -11.33
N SER A 476 -0.87 -26.68 -12.14
CA SER A 476 0.20 -25.80 -11.63
C SER A 476 -0.29 -24.44 -11.13
N VAL A 477 -1.51 -24.06 -11.52
CA VAL A 477 -2.19 -22.80 -11.17
C VAL A 477 -3.37 -23.03 -10.24
N THR A 478 -3.66 -24.29 -9.90
CA THR A 478 -4.75 -24.68 -8.99
C THR A 478 -4.21 -24.73 -7.55
N HIS A 479 -4.90 -24.05 -6.64
CA HIS A 479 -4.52 -23.95 -5.23
C HIS A 479 -4.99 -25.20 -4.48
N VAL A 480 -4.47 -25.42 -3.27
CA VAL A 480 -4.79 -26.60 -2.45
C VAL A 480 -6.28 -26.73 -2.11
N ASP A 481 -7.02 -25.63 -2.16
CA ASP A 481 -8.47 -25.58 -1.95
C ASP A 481 -9.31 -25.60 -3.25
N ASN A 482 -8.70 -26.03 -4.37
CA ASN A 482 -9.29 -26.07 -5.70
C ASN A 482 -9.73 -24.70 -6.24
N THR A 483 -9.06 -23.62 -5.83
CA THR A 483 -9.28 -22.28 -6.35
C THR A 483 -8.09 -21.76 -7.14
N ALA A 484 -8.27 -20.66 -7.87
CA ALA A 484 -7.20 -19.96 -8.56
C ALA A 484 -7.46 -18.46 -8.63
N ARG A 485 -6.39 -17.65 -8.65
CA ARG A 485 -6.46 -16.19 -8.76
C ARG A 485 -6.31 -15.76 -10.22
N VAL A 486 -7.43 -15.63 -10.92
CA VAL A 486 -7.48 -15.63 -12.40
C VAL A 486 -7.16 -14.26 -13.00
N GLN A 487 -6.33 -14.24 -14.05
CA GLN A 487 -6.27 -13.16 -15.03
C GLN A 487 -7.03 -13.56 -16.30
N THR A 488 -8.07 -12.82 -16.67
CA THR A 488 -8.65 -12.90 -18.02
C THR A 488 -7.86 -12.01 -18.98
N VAL A 489 -7.59 -12.51 -20.18
CA VAL A 489 -6.83 -11.82 -21.22
C VAL A 489 -7.67 -11.73 -22.48
N ASN A 490 -7.80 -10.53 -23.02
CA ASN A 490 -8.49 -10.30 -24.28
C ASN A 490 -7.61 -9.51 -25.25
N LYS A 491 -7.95 -9.59 -26.54
CA LYS A 491 -7.18 -8.94 -27.61
C LYS A 491 -7.11 -7.41 -27.47
N TYR A 492 -8.18 -6.78 -26.99
CA TYR A 492 -8.28 -5.32 -26.87
C TYR A 492 -7.34 -4.72 -25.83
N THR A 493 -7.10 -5.44 -24.73
CA THR A 493 -6.27 -4.95 -23.62
C THR A 493 -4.80 -5.30 -23.79
N ASN A 494 -4.49 -6.50 -24.30
CA ASN A 494 -3.12 -6.95 -24.55
C ASN A 494 -3.06 -7.97 -25.68
N GLU A 495 -3.03 -7.47 -26.92
CA GLU A 495 -3.02 -8.30 -28.13
C GLU A 495 -1.83 -9.28 -28.17
N LYS A 496 -0.61 -8.84 -27.84
CA LYS A 496 0.58 -9.71 -27.95
C LYS A 496 0.53 -10.85 -26.93
N PHE A 497 0.05 -10.60 -25.71
CA PHE A 497 -0.11 -11.65 -24.71
C PHE A 497 -1.30 -12.57 -25.02
N TYR A 498 -2.41 -12.02 -25.52
CA TYR A 498 -3.54 -12.78 -26.04
C TYR A 498 -3.09 -13.76 -27.14
N ASN A 499 -2.33 -13.26 -28.13
CA ASN A 499 -1.83 -14.07 -29.24
C ASN A 499 -0.85 -15.15 -28.77
N LEU A 500 -0.01 -14.88 -27.76
CA LEU A 500 0.84 -15.92 -27.17
C LEU A 500 0.00 -17.07 -26.57
N ILE A 501 -1.03 -16.73 -25.81
CA ILE A 501 -1.90 -17.74 -25.17
C ILE A 501 -2.70 -18.50 -26.25
N GLN A 502 -3.11 -17.84 -27.33
CA GLN A 502 -3.74 -18.50 -28.48
C GLN A 502 -2.78 -19.47 -29.18
N GLU A 503 -1.51 -19.12 -29.39
CA GLU A 503 -0.51 -20.05 -29.93
C GLU A 503 -0.29 -21.24 -28.98
N PHE A 504 -0.26 -20.99 -27.67
CA PHE A 504 -0.18 -22.07 -26.68
C PHE A 504 -1.42 -22.98 -26.71
N LYS A 505 -2.63 -22.41 -26.88
CA LYS A 505 -3.88 -23.15 -27.05
C LYS A 505 -3.81 -24.06 -28.28
N LYS A 506 -3.36 -23.57 -29.43
CA LYS A 506 -3.22 -24.38 -30.66
C LYS A 506 -2.29 -25.58 -30.46
N LEU A 507 -1.25 -25.44 -29.65
CA LEU A 507 -0.27 -26.49 -29.39
C LEU A 507 -0.71 -27.51 -28.32
N THR A 508 -1.68 -27.17 -27.47
CA THR A 508 -1.94 -27.91 -26.23
C THR A 508 -3.41 -28.15 -25.91
N ASP A 509 -4.33 -27.57 -26.67
CA ASP A 509 -5.77 -27.44 -26.39
C ASP A 509 -6.12 -26.72 -25.08
N ILE A 510 -5.14 -26.11 -24.41
CA ILE A 510 -5.32 -25.40 -23.15
C ILE A 510 -5.13 -23.88 -23.36
N PRO A 511 -6.17 -23.05 -23.16
CA PRO A 511 -6.11 -21.60 -23.39
C PRO A 511 -5.51 -20.82 -22.20
N CYS A 512 -4.61 -21.44 -21.44
CA CYS A 512 -4.18 -20.95 -20.14
C CYS A 512 -2.68 -21.20 -19.91
N VAL A 513 -1.96 -20.18 -19.47
CA VAL A 513 -0.56 -20.28 -19.02
C VAL A 513 -0.43 -19.90 -17.55
N LEU A 514 0.57 -20.44 -16.87
CA LEU A 514 0.96 -19.94 -15.54
C LEU A 514 1.64 -18.58 -15.73
N ASN A 515 1.20 -17.58 -14.98
CA ASN A 515 1.79 -16.25 -14.95
C ASN A 515 2.16 -15.87 -13.51
N THR A 516 3.43 -15.49 -13.32
CA THR A 516 3.92 -14.91 -12.08
C THR A 516 4.77 -13.67 -12.35
N SER A 517 5.02 -12.89 -11.29
CA SER A 517 5.83 -11.68 -11.38
C SER A 517 7.23 -11.92 -11.96
N PHE A 518 7.76 -11.01 -12.77
CA PHE A 518 9.15 -11.11 -13.25
C PHE A 518 10.09 -10.41 -12.28
N ASN A 519 10.57 -11.18 -11.31
CA ASN A 519 11.49 -10.79 -10.23
C ASN A 519 11.94 -12.03 -9.44
N ASP A 520 12.98 -11.88 -8.63
CA ASP A 520 13.26 -12.79 -7.51
C ASP A 520 12.48 -12.38 -6.24
N ALA A 521 12.46 -13.24 -5.22
CA ALA A 521 12.01 -12.84 -3.90
C ALA A 521 12.86 -11.67 -3.37
N GLY A 522 12.20 -10.66 -2.79
CA GLY A 522 12.88 -9.43 -2.34
C GLY A 522 12.98 -8.32 -3.38
N ASP A 523 13.02 -8.63 -4.69
CA ASP A 523 13.20 -7.61 -5.75
C ASP A 523 11.86 -7.10 -6.32
N PRO A 524 11.72 -5.80 -6.67
CA PRO A 524 10.55 -5.31 -7.41
C PRO A 524 10.44 -6.00 -8.78
N ILE A 525 9.25 -6.00 -9.41
CA ILE A 525 9.09 -6.44 -10.82
C ILE A 525 10.05 -5.62 -11.70
N VAL A 526 10.72 -6.29 -12.63
CA VAL A 526 11.68 -5.66 -13.57
C VAL A 526 11.02 -4.54 -14.38
N GLU A 527 11.75 -3.44 -14.58
CA GLU A 527 11.27 -2.29 -15.36
C GLU A 527 12.05 -2.15 -16.66
N THR A 528 13.39 -2.24 -16.60
CA THR A 528 14.33 -2.01 -17.71
C THR A 528 14.81 -3.31 -18.38
N PRO A 529 15.36 -3.27 -19.61
CA PRO A 529 16.01 -4.42 -20.22
C PRO A 529 17.18 -4.97 -19.38
N GLU A 530 17.96 -4.09 -18.75
CA GLU A 530 19.03 -4.45 -17.82
C GLU A 530 18.49 -5.23 -16.62
N ASP A 531 17.36 -4.79 -16.03
CA ASP A 531 16.70 -5.52 -14.94
C ASP A 531 16.29 -6.93 -15.36
N ALA A 532 15.75 -7.08 -16.58
CA ALA A 532 15.31 -8.35 -17.12
C ALA A 532 16.49 -9.31 -17.36
N LEU A 533 17.61 -8.82 -17.89
CA LEU A 533 18.84 -9.58 -18.08
C LEU A 533 19.46 -9.99 -16.75
N TYR A 534 19.56 -9.06 -15.80
CA TYR A 534 20.05 -9.36 -14.46
C TYR A 534 19.19 -10.44 -13.80
N THR A 535 17.86 -10.30 -13.87
CA THR A 535 16.93 -11.28 -13.28
C THR A 535 16.99 -12.63 -14.00
N LEU A 536 17.19 -12.66 -15.32
CA LEU A 536 17.43 -13.90 -16.08
C LEU A 536 18.69 -14.65 -15.62
N MET A 537 19.78 -13.93 -15.35
CA MET A 537 21.03 -14.53 -14.88
C MET A 537 20.94 -14.92 -13.40
N LYS A 538 20.21 -14.15 -12.58
CA LYS A 538 20.01 -14.42 -11.15
C LYS A 538 19.08 -15.60 -10.90
N CYS A 539 17.94 -15.67 -11.58
CA CYS A 539 16.93 -16.72 -11.42
C CYS A 539 17.11 -17.82 -12.46
N ASP A 540 17.10 -19.10 -12.08
CA ASP A 540 17.27 -20.26 -13.00
C ASP A 540 16.06 -20.49 -13.93
N MET A 541 15.75 -19.48 -14.75
CA MET A 541 14.81 -19.51 -15.86
C MET A 541 15.50 -19.99 -17.13
N ASP A 542 14.78 -20.67 -18.03
CA ASP A 542 15.39 -21.26 -19.22
C ASP A 542 15.64 -20.20 -20.32
N TYR A 543 14.68 -19.30 -20.53
CA TYR A 543 14.72 -18.30 -21.60
C TYR A 543 14.20 -16.93 -21.16
N LEU A 544 14.60 -15.89 -21.89
CA LEU A 544 13.96 -14.56 -21.88
C LEU A 544 13.52 -14.20 -23.29
N TYR A 545 12.24 -13.86 -23.44
CA TYR A 545 11.71 -13.23 -24.63
C TYR A 545 11.43 -11.74 -24.37
N ILE A 546 12.30 -10.88 -24.91
CA ILE A 546 12.30 -9.43 -24.71
C ILE A 546 12.17 -8.69 -26.05
N GLY A 547 11.08 -7.94 -26.22
CA GLY A 547 10.72 -7.38 -27.52
C GLY A 547 10.50 -8.49 -28.54
N ASN A 548 11.36 -8.59 -29.56
CA ASN A 548 11.37 -9.67 -30.54
C ASN A 548 12.58 -10.60 -30.44
N PHE A 549 13.35 -10.51 -29.35
CA PHE A 549 14.56 -11.28 -29.14
C PHE A 549 14.34 -12.39 -28.13
N LEU A 550 14.82 -13.58 -28.46
CA LEU A 550 14.88 -14.74 -27.58
C LEU A 550 16.32 -14.98 -27.15
N ILE A 551 16.49 -15.12 -25.84
CA ILE A 551 17.77 -15.31 -25.18
C ILE A 551 17.69 -16.60 -24.38
N GLU A 552 18.67 -17.47 -24.56
CA GLU A 552 18.81 -18.72 -23.81
C GLU A 552 19.79 -18.50 -22.66
N ARG A 553 19.33 -18.65 -21.41
CA ARG A 553 20.16 -18.36 -20.22
C ARG A 553 21.49 -19.12 -20.25
N LYS A 554 21.46 -20.42 -20.60
CA LYS A 554 22.65 -21.28 -20.63
C LYS A 554 23.78 -20.76 -21.51
N LYS A 555 23.46 -20.03 -22.58
CA LYS A 555 24.44 -19.48 -23.52
C LYS A 555 25.07 -18.16 -23.08
N ILE A 556 24.55 -17.54 -22.02
CA ILE A 556 24.95 -16.19 -21.62
C ILE A 556 25.33 -16.06 -20.15
N TYR A 557 25.06 -17.08 -19.33
CA TYR A 557 25.31 -17.03 -17.90
C TYR A 557 26.81 -16.88 -17.62
N ASN A 558 27.16 -15.77 -16.97
CA ASN A 558 28.51 -15.48 -16.52
C ASN A 558 28.40 -14.55 -15.30
N GLU A 559 28.94 -14.96 -14.16
CA GLU A 559 28.80 -14.24 -12.89
C GLU A 559 29.42 -12.84 -12.94
N LYS A 560 30.59 -12.68 -13.58
CA LYS A 560 31.24 -11.37 -13.76
C LYS A 560 30.35 -10.43 -14.59
N LYS A 561 29.72 -10.96 -15.65
CA LYS A 561 28.80 -10.20 -16.50
C LYS A 561 27.53 -9.80 -15.72
N MET A 562 26.94 -10.72 -14.97
CA MET A 562 25.78 -10.44 -14.11
C MET A 562 26.10 -9.35 -13.09
N LYS A 563 27.25 -9.42 -12.42
CA LYS A 563 27.72 -8.40 -11.46
C LYS A 563 27.91 -7.05 -12.13
N LYS A 564 28.47 -7.01 -13.35
CA LYS A 564 28.61 -5.77 -14.13
C LYS A 564 27.25 -5.13 -14.42
N ILE A 565 26.29 -5.90 -14.93
CA ILE A 565 24.92 -5.40 -15.21
C ILE A 565 24.30 -4.84 -13.93
N TYR A 566 24.44 -5.54 -12.80
CA TYR A 566 23.92 -5.07 -11.51
C TYR A 566 24.54 -3.75 -11.05
N LEU A 567 25.87 -3.61 -11.15
CA LEU A 567 26.56 -2.36 -10.81
C LEU A 567 26.14 -1.21 -11.72
N ASP A 568 25.97 -1.47 -13.02
CA ASP A 568 25.47 -0.47 -13.97
C ASP A 568 24.04 -0.04 -13.65
N ILE A 569 23.16 -0.96 -13.23
CA ILE A 569 21.80 -0.63 -12.76
C ILE A 569 21.88 0.34 -11.57
N LEU A 570 22.69 0.02 -10.54
CA LEU A 570 22.83 0.88 -9.36
C LEU A 570 23.43 2.25 -9.71
N LYS A 571 24.44 2.26 -10.58
CA LYS A 571 25.07 3.48 -11.08
C LYS A 571 24.07 4.35 -11.84
N ASN A 572 23.27 3.76 -12.73
CA ASN A 572 22.24 4.46 -13.50
C ASN A 572 21.17 5.08 -12.60
N VAL A 573 20.77 4.41 -11.51
CA VAL A 573 19.82 4.97 -10.54
C VAL A 573 20.41 6.23 -9.89
N GLU A 574 21.65 6.17 -9.40
CA GLU A 574 22.30 7.33 -8.76
C GLU A 574 22.60 8.46 -9.74
N GLU A 575 23.05 8.15 -10.96
CA GLU A 575 23.27 9.15 -12.02
C GLU A 575 21.96 9.81 -12.44
N THR A 576 20.90 9.02 -12.62
CA THR A 576 19.56 9.55 -12.93
C THR A 576 19.08 10.48 -11.83
N LYS A 577 19.25 10.10 -10.56
CA LYS A 577 18.94 10.97 -9.42
C LYS A 577 19.71 12.29 -9.47
N LYS A 578 21.03 12.26 -9.72
CA LYS A 578 21.84 13.49 -9.87
C LYS A 578 21.36 14.37 -11.03
N ILE A 579 21.02 13.77 -12.17
CA ILE A 579 20.48 14.48 -13.34
C ILE A 579 19.14 15.13 -13.00
N ILE A 580 18.23 14.39 -12.36
CA ILE A 580 16.91 14.89 -11.92
C ILE A 580 17.08 16.08 -10.98
N ILE A 581 17.96 15.95 -9.98
CA ILE A 581 18.27 17.03 -9.05
C ILE A 581 18.79 18.24 -9.83
N ASN A 582 19.82 18.08 -10.66
CA ASN A 582 20.37 19.22 -11.40
C ASN A 582 19.35 19.87 -12.36
N LYS A 583 18.49 19.05 -12.97
CA LYS A 583 17.46 19.52 -13.92
C LYS A 583 16.40 20.37 -13.23
N TYR A 584 15.82 19.87 -12.13
CA TYR A 584 14.68 20.53 -11.49
C TYR A 584 15.07 21.48 -10.36
N PHE A 585 16.32 21.42 -9.89
CA PHE A 585 16.84 22.20 -8.75
C PHE A 585 17.89 23.22 -9.21
N LYS A 586 17.81 23.67 -10.47
CA LYS A 586 18.78 24.59 -11.08
C LYS A 586 18.89 25.94 -10.36
N ASN A 587 17.85 26.36 -9.66
CA ASN A 587 17.79 27.63 -8.93
C ASN A 587 18.37 27.54 -7.50
N TYR A 588 18.96 26.40 -7.10
CA TYR A 588 19.48 26.15 -5.75
C TYR A 588 21.00 26.12 -5.76
N SER A 589 21.61 26.65 -4.69
CA SER A 589 23.06 26.54 -4.46
C SER A 589 23.47 25.09 -4.24
N ASP A 590 24.74 24.77 -4.50
CA ASP A 590 25.23 23.40 -4.30
C ASP A 590 25.15 22.95 -2.84
N LYS A 591 25.31 23.88 -1.89
CA LYS A 591 25.09 23.63 -0.45
C LYS A 591 23.64 23.25 -0.13
N GLU A 592 22.66 23.79 -0.87
CA GLU A 592 21.25 23.43 -0.72
C GLU A 592 20.94 22.07 -1.36
N LYS A 593 21.54 21.77 -2.52
CA LYS A 593 21.48 20.44 -3.14
C LYS A 593 22.14 19.36 -2.27
N GLU A 594 23.28 19.64 -1.65
CA GLU A 594 23.97 18.75 -0.72
C GLU A 594 23.19 18.55 0.58
N LYS A 595 22.57 19.61 1.11
CA LYS A 595 21.60 19.49 2.20
C LYS A 595 20.46 18.57 1.79
N PHE A 596 19.92 18.67 0.58
CA PHE A 596 18.89 17.74 0.12
C PHE A 596 19.37 16.27 0.13
N ILE A 597 20.59 16.00 -0.35
CA ILE A 597 21.19 14.66 -0.36
C ILE A 597 21.44 14.13 1.07
N SER A 598 21.85 14.99 2.01
CA SER A 598 22.26 14.61 3.37
C SER A 598 21.14 14.64 4.43
N HIS A 599 20.11 15.49 4.25
CA HIS A 599 19.06 15.74 5.24
C HIS A 599 18.03 14.62 5.34
N HIS A 600 17.93 13.77 4.32
CA HIS A 600 16.99 12.65 4.26
C HIS A 600 17.22 11.57 5.36
N ASN A 601 18.32 11.60 6.12
CA ASN A 601 18.68 10.51 7.04
C ASN A 601 18.76 10.86 8.55
N LYS A 602 18.78 12.14 9.00
CA LYS A 602 19.20 12.41 10.40
C LYS A 602 18.45 13.48 11.20
N LYS A 603 17.91 14.55 10.60
CA LYS A 603 17.41 15.71 11.38
C LYS A 603 15.93 15.64 11.76
N SER A 604 15.09 15.08 10.89
CA SER A 604 13.65 14.89 11.13
C SER A 604 13.35 14.03 12.36
N LEU A 605 14.23 13.08 12.67
CA LEU A 605 14.02 12.11 13.74
C LEU A 605 14.09 12.74 15.14
N THR A 606 15.10 13.57 15.40
CA THR A 606 15.25 14.25 16.70
C THR A 606 14.03 15.11 17.00
N ASP A 607 13.52 15.77 15.99
CA ASP A 607 12.40 16.68 16.14
C ASP A 607 11.06 15.95 16.28
N LEU A 608 10.86 14.84 15.55
CA LEU A 608 9.77 13.89 15.77
C LEU A 608 9.81 13.26 17.18
N LEU A 609 11.01 13.01 17.70
CA LEU A 609 11.26 12.38 18.99
C LEU A 609 11.20 13.34 20.18
N TYR A 610 11.01 14.65 19.99
CA TYR A 610 10.94 15.59 21.11
C TYR A 610 9.87 16.69 21.00
N THR A 611 9.03 16.71 19.96
CA THR A 611 8.05 17.80 19.75
C THR A 611 6.93 17.81 20.82
N ALA A 612 6.33 16.68 21.20
CA ALA A 612 5.21 16.64 22.15
C ALA A 612 5.72 16.83 23.57
N LYS A 613 6.94 16.37 23.86
CA LYS A 613 7.66 16.77 25.06
C LYS A 613 7.71 18.30 25.19
N LYS A 614 8.25 18.99 24.19
CA LYS A 614 8.37 20.46 24.19
C LYS A 614 7.01 21.16 24.24
N GLY A 615 6.03 20.65 23.48
CA GLY A 615 4.66 21.16 23.47
C GLY A 615 3.98 21.02 24.83
N LEU A 616 4.09 19.85 25.45
CA LEU A 616 3.55 19.59 26.79
C LEU A 616 4.25 20.47 27.83
N GLU A 617 5.58 20.61 27.78
CA GLU A 617 6.31 21.51 28.67
C GLU A 617 5.83 22.96 28.56
N LYS A 618 5.61 23.45 27.33
CA LYS A 618 5.04 24.78 27.08
C LYS A 618 3.61 24.90 27.62
N LYS A 619 2.74 23.91 27.36
CA LYS A 619 1.35 23.91 27.82
C LYS A 619 1.25 23.83 29.35
N LEU A 620 2.07 22.99 30.00
CA LEU A 620 2.20 22.91 31.45
C LEU A 620 2.61 24.26 32.05
N LYS A 621 3.52 24.99 31.40
CA LYS A 621 3.92 26.34 31.83
C LYS A 621 2.73 27.32 31.77
N ILE A 622 2.01 27.33 30.65
CA ILE A 622 0.81 28.18 30.47
C ILE A 622 -0.24 27.89 31.53
N TRP A 623 -0.57 26.60 31.76
CA TRP A 623 -1.54 26.21 32.78
C TRP A 623 -1.11 26.56 34.19
N GLN A 624 0.20 26.49 34.48
CA GLN A 624 0.74 26.89 35.77
C GLN A 624 0.65 28.41 35.96
N GLU A 625 1.01 29.20 34.95
CA GLU A 625 0.95 30.67 34.96
C GLU A 625 -0.49 31.17 35.13
N ASN A 626 -1.44 30.55 34.41
CA ASN A 626 -2.86 30.92 34.43
C ASN A 626 -3.68 30.26 35.55
N LYS A 627 -3.06 29.40 36.37
CA LYS A 627 -3.72 28.63 37.45
C LYS A 627 -4.91 27.77 36.99
N ASN A 628 -4.85 27.21 35.78
CA ASN A 628 -5.94 26.37 35.25
C ASN A 628 -6.17 25.10 36.10
N LYS A 629 -7.45 24.75 36.29
CA LYS A 629 -7.92 23.45 36.80
C LYS A 629 -7.92 22.43 35.66
N ILE A 630 -7.03 21.44 35.76
CA ILE A 630 -6.81 20.47 34.68
C ILE A 630 -7.27 19.08 35.10
N ILE A 631 -8.12 18.44 34.29
CA ILE A 631 -8.43 17.01 34.45
C ILE A 631 -7.48 16.20 33.59
N ILE A 632 -6.76 15.26 34.18
CA ILE A 632 -5.91 14.34 33.45
C ILE A 632 -6.66 13.02 33.26
N ILE A 633 -6.93 12.64 32.00
CA ILE A 633 -7.65 11.42 31.68
C ILE A 633 -6.73 10.46 30.92
N GLY A 634 -6.62 9.23 31.39
CA GLY A 634 -5.87 8.21 30.67
C GLY A 634 -5.51 6.98 31.50
N ASP A 635 -4.64 6.15 30.94
CA ASP A 635 -4.20 4.91 31.57
C ASP A 635 -3.34 5.22 32.81
N LYS A 636 -3.56 4.49 33.91
CA LYS A 636 -2.86 4.72 35.18
C LYS A 636 -1.34 4.78 35.02
N LYS A 637 -0.77 3.80 34.28
CA LYS A 637 0.67 3.73 33.98
C LYS A 637 1.18 4.94 33.21
N GLU A 638 0.37 5.46 32.28
CA GLU A 638 0.76 6.60 31.45
C GLU A 638 0.73 7.91 32.23
N ILE A 639 -0.32 8.13 33.02
CA ILE A 639 -0.43 9.30 33.90
C ILE A 639 0.71 9.33 34.92
N GLU A 640 1.02 8.20 35.55
CA GLU A 640 2.08 8.12 36.57
C GLU A 640 3.46 8.44 35.97
N PHE A 641 3.78 7.90 34.80
CA PHE A 641 5.02 8.25 34.12
C PHE A 641 5.09 9.72 33.75
N LEU A 642 4.02 10.29 33.19
CA LEU A 642 3.99 11.69 32.82
C LEU A 642 4.23 12.56 34.05
N ASN A 643 3.68 12.14 35.20
CA ASN A 643 3.94 12.77 36.47
C ASN A 643 5.42 12.71 36.87
N ILE A 644 6.04 11.53 36.80
CA ILE A 644 7.48 11.34 37.10
C ILE A 644 8.37 12.16 36.16
N LYS A 645 8.00 12.24 34.88
CA LYS A 645 8.86 12.84 33.86
C LYS A 645 8.75 14.37 33.82
N PHE A 646 7.57 14.92 34.06
CA PHE A 646 7.28 16.35 33.92
C PHE A 646 6.95 17.06 35.23
N ASN A 647 6.89 16.32 36.34
CA ASN A 647 6.46 16.81 37.66
C ASN A 647 5.06 17.44 37.60
N ILE A 648 4.11 16.79 36.91
CA ILE A 648 2.78 17.35 36.64
C ILE A 648 2.05 17.73 37.93
N SER A 649 2.08 16.88 38.96
CA SER A 649 1.44 17.11 40.26
C SER A 649 2.04 18.30 41.02
N LYS A 650 3.32 18.63 40.77
CA LYS A 650 3.97 19.81 41.35
C LYS A 650 3.63 21.09 40.58
N LYS A 651 3.47 20.99 39.25
CA LYS A 651 3.19 22.12 38.36
C LYS A 651 1.71 22.48 38.29
N LEU A 652 0.82 21.50 38.42
CA LEU A 652 -0.63 21.63 38.37
C LEU A 652 -1.24 21.23 39.72
N LYS A 653 -1.14 22.11 40.73
CA LYS A 653 -1.60 21.81 42.11
C LYS A 653 -3.13 21.54 42.20
N CYS A 654 -3.92 21.99 41.23
CA CYS A 654 -5.38 21.82 41.16
C CYS A 654 -5.83 20.81 40.10
N SER A 655 -5.06 19.73 39.85
CA SER A 655 -5.43 18.71 38.87
C SER A 655 -6.12 17.49 39.50
N SER A 656 -7.23 17.04 38.91
CA SER A 656 -7.84 15.73 39.19
C SER A 656 -7.42 14.70 38.14
N LYS A 657 -7.54 13.41 38.48
CA LYS A 657 -7.17 12.30 37.59
C LYS A 657 -8.37 11.38 37.39
N ILE A 658 -8.64 11.01 36.13
CA ILE A 658 -9.59 9.98 35.76
C ILE A 658 -8.80 8.84 35.12
N TYR A 659 -8.73 7.71 35.83
CA TYR A 659 -8.10 6.51 35.31
C TYR A 659 -9.08 5.75 34.42
N ILE A 660 -8.57 5.29 33.28
CA ILE A 660 -9.26 4.30 32.45
C ILE A 660 -8.92 2.93 33.02
N GLU A 661 -9.92 2.25 33.56
CA GLU A 661 -9.76 0.90 34.10
C GLU A 661 -9.93 -0.12 32.98
N ASN A 662 -8.90 -0.94 32.76
CA ASN A 662 -8.81 -1.93 31.68
C ASN A 662 -9.72 -3.16 31.88
N ASN A 663 -10.72 -3.08 32.77
CA ASN A 663 -11.55 -4.22 33.17
C ASN A 663 -12.78 -4.40 32.27
N ASN A 664 -13.10 -3.43 31.41
CA ASN A 664 -14.20 -3.50 30.46
C ASN A 664 -13.67 -3.31 29.04
N ASP A 665 -13.77 -4.35 28.21
CA ASP A 665 -13.38 -4.34 26.80
C ASP A 665 -14.32 -3.50 25.90
N ASP A 666 -15.36 -2.88 26.47
CA ASP A 666 -16.34 -2.08 25.76
C ASP A 666 -16.06 -0.58 25.90
N ILE A 667 -15.61 0.03 24.80
CA ILE A 667 -15.31 1.45 24.72
C ILE A 667 -16.53 2.34 25.00
N PHE A 668 -17.75 1.89 24.71
CA PHE A 668 -18.97 2.64 25.02
C PHE A 668 -19.25 2.72 26.52
N ILE A 669 -18.90 1.67 27.27
CA ILE A 669 -19.00 1.68 28.73
C ILE A 669 -17.98 2.64 29.31
N ILE A 670 -16.72 2.58 28.84
CA ILE A 670 -15.66 3.51 29.23
C ILE A 670 -16.09 4.97 29.01
N TYR A 671 -16.75 5.29 27.90
CA TYR A 671 -17.25 6.64 27.61
C TYR A 671 -18.26 7.13 28.59
N LYS A 672 -19.30 6.33 28.83
CA LYS A 672 -20.41 6.72 29.69
C LYS A 672 -19.91 6.94 31.10
N ASP A 673 -18.96 6.10 31.54
CA ASP A 673 -18.29 6.27 32.83
C ASP A 673 -17.46 7.57 32.88
N ILE A 674 -16.63 7.84 31.87
CA ILE A 674 -15.83 9.07 31.82
C ILE A 674 -16.72 10.31 31.72
N GLU A 675 -17.76 10.30 30.89
CA GLU A 675 -18.73 11.39 30.75
C GLU A 675 -19.44 11.67 32.08
N LYS A 676 -19.86 10.60 32.79
CA LYS A 676 -20.46 10.71 34.13
C LYS A 676 -19.48 11.28 35.16
N LYS A 677 -18.19 10.92 35.09
CA LYS A 677 -17.13 11.46 35.96
C LYS A 677 -16.83 12.93 35.64
N LEU A 678 -16.81 13.31 34.38
CA LEU A 678 -16.59 14.69 33.92
C LEU A 678 -17.71 15.64 34.38
N LYS A 679 -18.97 15.21 34.32
CA LYS A 679 -20.14 16.01 34.78
C LYS A 679 -20.08 16.40 36.26
N LYS A 680 -19.24 15.72 37.07
CA LYS A 680 -19.11 15.95 38.52
C LYS A 680 -17.92 16.83 38.90
N GLN A 681 -17.16 17.34 37.93
CA GLN A 681 -15.92 18.06 38.20
C GLN A 681 -15.94 19.45 37.54
N ASN A 682 -15.36 20.44 38.21
CA ASN A 682 -15.15 21.78 37.67
C ASN A 682 -13.72 21.89 37.14
N PHE A 683 -13.57 22.22 35.85
CA PHE A 683 -12.28 22.24 35.17
C PHE A 683 -12.26 23.24 33.99
N ASP A 684 -11.06 23.71 33.64
CA ASP A 684 -10.85 24.64 32.53
C ASP A 684 -10.46 23.90 31.24
N GLU A 685 -9.68 22.82 31.35
CA GLU A 685 -9.18 22.06 30.21
C GLU A 685 -8.83 20.60 30.58
N ILE A 686 -8.99 19.68 29.63
CA ILE A 686 -8.68 18.26 29.79
C ILE A 686 -7.30 17.94 29.21
N LEU A 687 -6.41 17.34 29.99
CA LEU A 687 -5.19 16.72 29.53
C LEU A 687 -5.44 15.25 29.18
N ILE A 688 -5.46 14.93 27.88
CA ILE A 688 -5.61 13.55 27.39
C ILE A 688 -4.24 12.86 27.45
N ALA A 689 -4.11 11.97 28.42
CA ALA A 689 -2.90 11.24 28.83
C ALA A 689 -3.06 9.72 28.69
N SER A 690 -3.91 9.27 27.77
CA SER A 690 -3.90 7.90 27.25
C SER A 690 -3.48 7.94 25.79
N PHE A 691 -2.61 7.05 25.38
CA PHE A 691 -2.25 6.83 23.99
C PHE A 691 -3.26 5.93 23.28
N GLN A 692 -3.75 4.88 23.95
CA GLN A 692 -4.72 3.92 23.41
C GLN A 692 -6.08 4.58 23.16
N TYR A 693 -6.59 5.33 24.13
CA TYR A 693 -7.94 5.91 24.10
C TYR A 693 -7.96 7.37 23.64
N ASN A 694 -6.85 7.89 23.14
CA ASN A 694 -6.67 9.32 22.87
C ASN A 694 -7.72 9.91 21.90
N PHE A 695 -8.07 9.17 20.85
CA PHE A 695 -9.06 9.61 19.85
C PHE A 695 -10.47 9.60 20.41
N TYR A 696 -10.73 8.67 21.31
CA TYR A 696 -12.03 8.54 21.92
C TYR A 696 -12.32 9.67 22.90
N LEU A 697 -11.33 9.98 23.72
CA LEU A 697 -11.38 11.11 24.64
C LEU A 697 -11.44 12.43 23.87
N GLU A 698 -10.77 12.53 22.71
CA GLU A 698 -10.88 13.69 21.84
C GLU A 698 -12.29 13.83 21.24
N ASP A 699 -12.87 12.76 20.70
CA ASP A 699 -14.25 12.76 20.19
C ASP A 699 -15.28 13.08 21.30
N LEU A 700 -15.06 12.57 22.51
CA LEU A 700 -15.83 12.95 23.71
C LEU A 700 -15.75 14.45 23.96
N CYS A 701 -14.55 15.03 23.95
CA CYS A 701 -14.35 16.45 24.18
C CYS A 701 -15.02 17.30 23.09
N ILE A 702 -14.85 16.92 21.81
CA ILE A 702 -15.45 17.62 20.68
C ILE A 702 -16.98 17.59 20.76
N LYS A 703 -17.58 16.41 20.99
CA LYS A 703 -19.05 16.26 21.09
C LYS A 703 -19.67 17.08 22.21
N ASN A 704 -18.95 17.25 23.31
CA ASN A 704 -19.40 17.99 24.49
C ASN A 704 -18.87 19.44 24.53
N ASN A 705 -18.23 19.91 23.45
CA ASN A 705 -17.62 21.24 23.35
C ASN A 705 -16.66 21.59 24.52
N LEU A 706 -15.85 20.62 24.95
CA LEU A 706 -14.89 20.75 26.05
C LEU A 706 -13.51 21.15 25.52
N ASN A 707 -12.83 22.06 26.24
CA ASN A 707 -11.43 22.38 25.95
C ASN A 707 -10.52 21.20 26.33
N TYR A 708 -9.59 20.86 25.45
CA TYR A 708 -8.65 19.77 25.68
C TYR A 708 -7.27 20.02 25.07
N TYR A 709 -6.26 19.45 25.72
CA TYR A 709 -4.92 19.29 25.20
C TYR A 709 -4.56 17.82 25.15
N LYS A 710 -4.22 17.34 23.95
CA LYS A 710 -3.83 15.96 23.73
C LYS A 710 -2.31 15.83 23.71
N ILE A 711 -1.78 15.02 24.63
CA ILE A 711 -0.34 14.76 24.74
C ILE A 711 0.16 13.92 23.56
N TYR A 712 -0.63 12.93 23.19
CA TYR A 712 -0.33 11.99 22.12
C TYR A 712 -1.10 12.39 20.87
N ASN A 713 -0.50 13.22 20.01
CA ASN A 713 -1.01 13.32 18.66
C ASN A 713 -0.48 12.12 17.83
N SER A 714 -1.19 11.72 16.78
CA SER A 714 -0.78 10.63 15.89
C SER A 714 0.57 10.87 15.20
N THR A 715 1.15 12.05 15.40
CA THR A 715 2.39 12.50 14.80
C THR A 715 3.59 12.61 15.74
N ASP A 716 3.44 12.26 17.02
CA ASP A 716 4.47 12.55 18.00
C ASP A 716 4.58 11.46 19.07
N ARG A 717 5.70 10.73 18.99
CA ARG A 717 6.05 9.62 19.88
C ARG A 717 7.15 9.97 20.86
N SER A 718 7.52 11.24 20.94
CA SER A 718 8.59 11.69 21.80
C SER A 718 8.50 11.17 23.22
N LEU A 719 7.28 11.18 23.75
CA LEU A 719 7.01 10.73 25.10
C LEU A 719 7.04 9.21 25.20
N GLU A 720 6.38 8.48 24.29
CA GLU A 720 6.33 7.00 24.25
C GLU A 720 7.72 6.34 24.16
N ASN A 721 8.65 6.93 23.41
CA ASN A 721 10.01 6.38 23.34
C ASN A 721 10.81 6.62 24.63
N ILE A 722 10.54 7.72 25.34
CA ILE A 722 11.10 7.97 26.68
C ILE A 722 10.48 7.00 27.71
N PHE A 723 9.18 6.69 27.58
CA PHE A 723 8.54 5.62 28.36
C PHE A 723 9.39 4.37 28.27
N LYS A 724 9.66 3.85 27.07
CA LYS A 724 10.31 2.55 26.91
C LYS A 724 11.77 2.55 27.36
N LYS A 725 12.55 3.60 27.06
CA LYS A 725 13.98 3.64 27.43
C LYS A 725 14.21 3.65 28.95
N LYS A 726 13.44 4.43 29.71
CA LYS A 726 13.58 4.49 31.17
C LYS A 726 12.81 3.41 31.93
N PHE A 727 11.68 2.93 31.39
CA PHE A 727 10.92 1.87 32.07
C PHE A 727 11.63 0.52 31.95
N ILE A 728 12.23 0.18 30.80
CA ILE A 728 13.03 -1.05 30.66
C ILE A 728 14.22 -1.03 31.64
N GLU A 729 14.97 0.08 31.71
CA GLU A 729 16.09 0.24 32.66
C GLU A 729 15.69 0.13 34.15
N LYS A 730 14.45 0.48 34.51
CA LYS A 730 13.95 0.38 35.90
C LYS A 730 13.27 -0.96 36.20
N PHE A 731 12.59 -1.56 35.22
CA PHE A 731 11.90 -2.84 35.35
C PHE A 731 12.90 -4.01 35.35
N GLU A 732 13.97 -3.95 34.55
CA GLU A 732 15.10 -4.91 34.61
C GLU A 732 15.89 -4.82 35.92
N LYS A 733 15.78 -3.72 36.66
CA LYS A 733 16.42 -3.51 37.98
C LYS A 733 15.51 -3.81 39.17
N GLY A 734 14.32 -4.38 38.95
CA GLY A 734 13.43 -4.82 40.03
C GLY A 734 12.98 -3.71 41.00
N LYS A 735 13.00 -2.43 40.59
CA LYS A 735 12.55 -1.31 41.42
C LYS A 735 11.29 -0.69 40.83
N LEU A 736 10.15 -1.31 41.12
CA LEU A 736 8.83 -0.67 41.19
C LEU A 736 7.88 -1.53 42.03
#